data_AF-A0A7J6VT29-F1
#
_entry.id   AF-A0A7J6VT29-F1
#
_cell.length_a   1.000
_cell.length_b   1.000
_cell.length_c   1.000
_cell.angle_alpha   90.00
_cell.angle_beta   90.00
_cell.angle_gamma   90.00
#
_symmetry.space_group_name_H-M   'P 1'
#
loop_
_entity.id
_entity.type
_entity.pdbx_description
1 polymer ?
#
loop_
_entity_poly.entity_id
_entity_poly.type
_entity_poly.pdbx_seq_one_letter_code
_entity_poly.pdbx_strand_id
1 'polypeptide(L)'
;MEYWFVVTFIAVLAGLYSFSYLLSLRSKHGRLPPGPRGLPLIGHLHMLGELPHRSLQRLAKKYGPIMSIRLGLIPTMVVSSPEWAELFLKTHDTVFASRPKLQVADCISYRQKSLGLAEYGPYWRNIRKLCIIELLSSSKIRSFMPMRREELFNFVKFMKTASDSQSTIDVSAKTQSLIEQMTFRMVFGSKDDRFNFMSSIQEALELAGAFNVGDCIPWLKVLDLQGLGRRMKACSKVLDGFLETIIDEHVHDAKELQRQQMDFVHVMLSLIESNNTLELHLDRDHIKAIVLDMLGAAMDTSSTVIEWVLAELLKHPRVMKLVQEELENVVGLERMVEETDLNNLNYLKMRVDKEAEKENEMPEYCVTGGTGFIAAYIVKALLEKGYKVRATVRNPGDVVKVGFLLEMNGAKERLKLVKADLLEDGSFDDAVQGVDGVFHTASPVLVPHDNNIQATLINPCIKGTINVLRACSKAKSVKRVVLTSSCSSIRYCDDVQISPLNESRWSDTEYCKRYNLWYAYAKTLGEKEAWRLAKEFSIDLVVVNPSFVVGPLIAPQPTSTLLMILGLIKGCIGEYPNTTVGFVHIDDVVASHMLAMEESRAAGRIICSSSVAHWSEIIKMLRDKYPSYPYESKCGNQKGDGNLHTMDTSKIIGLGLLHFKSLSQMFDDCIKSFQEKGFL
;
A
#
# COMPACT_ATOMS: atom_id res chain seq x y z
N MET A 1 62.10 22.16 22.50
CA MET A 1 61.02 23.05 22.99
C MET A 1 60.06 23.45 21.88
N GLU A 2 60.54 23.77 20.67
CA GLU A 2 59.69 24.26 19.55
C GLU A 2 58.53 23.34 19.15
N TYR A 3 58.73 22.02 19.19
CA TYR A 3 57.67 21.05 18.83
C TYR A 3 56.45 21.11 19.76
N TRP A 4 56.69 21.27 21.06
CA TRP A 4 55.61 21.40 22.05
C TRP A 4 54.86 22.72 21.88
N PHE A 5 55.53 23.81 21.50
CA PHE A 5 54.87 25.08 21.20
C PHE A 5 53.95 24.97 19.97
N VAL A 6 54.39 24.29 18.91
CA VAL A 6 53.56 24.07 17.71
C VAL A 6 52.34 23.21 18.05
N VAL A 7 52.51 22.11 18.78
CA VAL A 7 51.39 21.24 19.19
C VAL A 7 50.38 21.98 20.07
N THR A 8 50.87 22.76 21.04
CA THR A 8 50.01 23.53 21.95
C THR A 8 49.28 24.66 21.21
N PHE A 9 49.95 25.31 20.26
CA PHE A 9 49.35 26.35 19.43
C PHE A 9 48.25 25.81 18.50
N ILE A 10 48.48 24.65 17.87
CA ILE A 10 47.45 23.95 17.08
C ILE A 10 46.27 23.55 17.96
N ALA A 11 46.51 23.04 19.17
CA ALA A 11 45.45 22.67 20.10
C ALA A 11 44.61 23.87 20.56
N VAL A 12 45.25 25.02 20.82
CA VAL A 12 44.56 26.27 21.19
C VAL A 12 43.75 26.82 20.02
N LEU A 13 44.29 26.81 18.80
CA LEU A 13 43.54 27.21 17.60
C LEU A 13 42.35 26.29 17.33
N ALA A 14 42.53 24.97 17.49
CA ALA A 14 41.45 24.01 17.38
C ALA A 14 40.39 24.22 18.49
N GLY A 15 40.81 24.57 19.70
CA GLY A 15 39.93 24.93 20.82
C GLY A 15 39.13 26.21 20.56
N LEU A 16 39.79 27.27 20.10
CA LEU A 16 39.16 28.56 19.75
C LEU A 16 38.22 28.44 18.54
N TYR A 17 38.61 27.65 17.54
CA TYR A 17 37.74 27.33 16.40
C TYR A 17 36.53 26.52 16.85
N SER A 18 36.72 25.49 17.69
CA SER A 18 35.62 24.71 18.26
C SER A 18 34.68 25.56 19.12
N PHE A 19 35.23 26.49 19.91
CA PHE A 19 34.46 27.40 20.77
C PHE A 19 33.68 28.45 19.98
N SER A 20 34.31 29.08 18.98
CA SER A 20 33.62 30.01 18.06
C SER A 20 32.57 29.30 17.20
N TYR A 21 32.82 28.05 16.81
CA TYR A 21 31.86 27.19 16.12
C TYR A 21 30.67 26.81 17.03
N LEU A 22 30.91 26.48 18.30
CA LEU A 22 29.85 26.24 19.28
C LEU A 22 29.00 27.50 19.53
N LEU A 23 29.61 28.70 19.47
CA LEU A 23 28.91 29.97 19.55
C LEU A 23 28.10 30.27 18.27
N SER A 24 28.59 29.90 17.08
CA SER A 24 27.84 30.08 15.83
C SER A 24 26.66 29.11 15.69
N LEU A 25 26.77 27.89 16.25
CA LEU A 25 25.65 26.95 16.40
C LEU A 25 24.53 27.51 17.29
N ARG A 26 24.83 28.44 18.21
CA ARG A 26 23.84 29.13 19.05
C ARG A 26 23.13 30.28 18.32
N SER A 27 23.75 30.93 17.32
CA SER A 27 23.31 32.26 16.84
C SER A 27 22.29 32.29 15.69
N LYS A 28 21.73 31.16 15.26
CA LYS A 28 20.59 31.15 14.32
C LYS A 28 19.47 30.24 14.77
N HIS A 29 18.82 30.59 15.88
CA HIS A 29 17.49 30.06 16.23
C HIS A 29 16.41 30.71 15.35
N GLY A 30 16.45 30.42 14.04
CA GLY A 30 15.21 30.20 13.30
C GLY A 30 14.67 28.82 13.68
N ARG A 31 13.36 28.60 13.62
CA ARG A 31 12.72 27.32 13.97
C ARG A 31 13.12 26.22 12.98
N LEU A 32 14.32 25.65 13.13
CA LEU A 32 14.74 24.47 12.37
C LEU A 32 13.94 23.24 12.83
N PRO A 33 13.72 22.26 11.95
CA PRO A 33 13.16 20.97 12.34
C PRO A 33 13.98 20.31 13.44
N PRO A 34 13.34 19.48 14.30
CA PRO A 34 14.03 18.75 15.36
C PRO A 34 15.14 17.86 14.79
N GLY A 35 16.12 17.49 15.60
CA GLY A 35 17.19 16.61 15.15
C GLY A 35 18.10 16.12 16.27
N PRO A 36 18.87 15.05 16.02
CA PRO A 36 19.89 14.59 16.93
C PRO A 36 20.96 15.67 17.19
N ARG A 37 21.73 15.51 18.27
CA ARG A 37 22.89 16.36 18.54
C ARG A 37 24.08 15.87 17.72
N GLY A 38 24.61 16.72 16.84
CA GLY A 38 25.76 16.40 16.01
C GLY A 38 27.09 16.67 16.72
N LEU A 39 28.13 15.92 16.37
CA LEU A 39 29.50 16.14 16.83
C LEU A 39 30.14 17.34 16.10
N PRO A 40 31.15 18.01 16.68
CA PRO A 40 31.91 19.05 15.98
C PRO A 40 32.51 18.51 14.67
N LEU A 41 32.56 19.35 13.63
CA LEU A 41 33.12 19.07 12.28
C LEU A 41 32.41 17.98 11.47
N ILE A 42 32.22 16.78 12.01
CA ILE A 42 31.66 15.63 11.30
C ILE A 42 30.12 15.58 11.36
N GLY A 43 29.49 16.32 12.27
CA GLY A 43 28.04 16.35 12.39
C GLY A 43 27.47 14.99 12.75
N HIS A 44 26.64 14.43 11.87
CA HIS A 44 25.89 13.19 12.09
C HIS A 44 26.39 12.01 11.26
N LEU A 45 27.54 12.15 10.57
CA LEU A 45 28.10 11.09 9.73
C LEU A 45 28.31 9.77 10.49
N HIS A 46 28.73 9.86 11.74
CA HIS A 46 28.91 8.72 12.65
C HIS A 46 27.62 7.94 12.96
N MET A 47 26.44 8.44 12.59
CA MET A 47 25.14 7.81 12.85
C MET A 47 24.56 7.08 11.65
N LEU A 48 25.14 7.21 10.45
CA LEU A 48 24.56 6.65 9.22
C LEU A 48 24.81 5.15 9.06
N GLY A 49 25.97 4.65 9.48
CA GLY A 49 26.35 3.24 9.33
C GLY A 49 26.43 2.80 7.86
N GLU A 50 26.41 1.49 7.62
CA GLU A 50 26.50 0.90 6.27
C GLU A 50 25.22 1.08 5.42
N LEU A 51 24.05 1.17 6.07
CA LEU A 51 22.76 1.36 5.41
C LEU A 51 22.12 2.68 5.87
N PRO A 52 22.53 3.83 5.30
CA PRO A 52 22.09 5.15 5.76
C PRO A 52 20.59 5.31 5.82
N HIS A 53 19.85 4.81 4.81
CA HIS A 53 18.39 4.90 4.76
C HIS A 53 17.71 4.25 5.98
N ARG A 54 18.21 3.10 6.47
CA ARG A 54 17.68 2.44 7.70
C ARG A 54 17.98 3.23 8.96
N SER A 55 19.19 3.78 9.06
CA SER A 55 19.60 4.61 10.19
C SER A 55 18.80 5.92 10.24
N LEU A 56 18.62 6.56 9.08
CA LEU A 56 17.78 7.75 8.92
C LEU A 56 16.33 7.46 9.28
N GLN A 57 15.77 6.32 8.86
CA GLN A 57 14.41 5.94 9.23
C GLN A 57 14.25 5.72 10.74
N ARG A 58 15.27 5.11 11.39
CA ARG A 58 15.27 4.96 12.86
C ARG A 58 15.32 6.31 13.57
N LEU A 59 16.08 7.27 13.03
CA LEU A 59 16.13 8.63 13.55
C LEU A 59 14.80 9.36 13.30
N ALA A 60 14.19 9.22 12.13
CA ALA A 60 12.90 9.83 11.80
C ALA A 60 11.79 9.35 12.76
N LYS A 61 11.77 8.05 13.12
CA LYS A 61 10.85 7.52 14.14
C LYS A 61 10.98 8.21 15.51
N LYS A 62 12.16 8.77 15.82
CA LYS A 62 12.44 9.43 17.11
C LYS A 62 12.25 10.94 17.05
N TYR A 63 12.70 11.59 15.97
CA TYR A 63 12.73 13.04 15.86
C TYR A 63 11.55 13.61 15.05
N GLY A 64 10.82 12.75 14.33
CA GLY A 64 9.66 13.13 13.54
C GLY A 64 9.88 13.00 12.03
N PRO A 65 8.81 13.23 11.24
CA PRO A 65 8.82 13.02 9.79
C PRO A 65 9.64 14.04 9.01
N ILE A 66 10.00 15.16 9.64
CA ILE A 66 10.97 16.14 9.14
C ILE A 66 12.01 16.39 10.23
N MET A 67 13.28 16.16 9.90
CA MET A 67 14.37 16.36 10.84
C MET A 67 15.58 17.05 10.22
N SER A 68 16.30 17.82 11.02
CA SER A 68 17.54 18.48 10.61
C SER A 68 18.74 17.65 11.06
N ILE A 69 19.62 17.32 10.13
CA ILE A 69 20.94 16.73 10.38
C ILE A 69 22.03 17.57 9.71
N ARG A 70 23.26 17.11 9.82
CA ARG A 70 24.45 17.74 9.23
C ARG A 70 25.40 16.66 8.76
N LEU A 71 25.69 16.63 7.46
CA LEU A 71 26.64 15.72 6.83
C LEU A 71 27.99 16.44 6.74
N GLY A 72 28.87 16.20 7.71
CA GLY A 72 30.08 17.00 7.88
C GLY A 72 29.73 18.45 8.22
N LEU A 73 29.97 19.37 7.29
CA LEU A 73 29.64 20.79 7.39
C LEU A 73 28.35 21.17 6.65
N ILE A 74 27.75 20.25 5.89
CA ILE A 74 26.58 20.52 5.07
C ILE A 74 25.29 20.32 5.87
N PRO A 75 24.46 21.36 6.09
CA PRO A 75 23.14 21.20 6.67
C PRO A 75 22.23 20.38 5.76
N THR A 76 21.50 19.43 6.31
CA THR A 76 20.65 18.53 5.52
C THR A 76 19.32 18.33 6.23
N MET A 77 18.22 18.47 5.50
CA MET A 77 16.91 18.08 5.98
C MET A 77 16.58 16.68 5.47
N VAL A 78 16.05 15.85 6.37
CA VAL A 78 15.57 14.51 6.05
C VAL A 78 14.05 14.53 6.16
N VAL A 79 13.40 14.11 5.08
CA VAL A 79 11.95 14.00 4.95
C VAL A 79 11.59 12.52 4.88
N SER A 80 10.64 12.07 5.69
CA SER A 80 10.36 10.63 5.90
C SER A 80 8.86 10.32 6.05
N SER A 81 8.00 11.10 5.39
CA SER A 81 6.57 10.84 5.33
C SER A 81 5.97 11.32 4.00
N PRO A 82 4.89 10.69 3.51
CA PRO A 82 4.21 11.11 2.29
C PRO A 82 3.76 12.57 2.31
N GLU A 83 3.21 13.03 3.43
CA GLU A 83 2.64 14.38 3.56
C GLU A 83 3.71 15.47 3.36
N TRP A 84 4.88 15.28 3.98
CA TRP A 84 6.03 16.18 3.78
C TRP A 84 6.70 15.97 2.43
N ALA A 85 6.74 14.75 1.89
CA ALA A 85 7.27 14.50 0.55
C ALA A 85 6.43 15.23 -0.52
N GLU A 86 5.10 15.21 -0.40
CA GLU A 86 4.20 15.95 -1.30
C GLU A 86 4.45 17.47 -1.22
N LEU A 87 4.68 18.00 -0.02
CA LEU A 87 5.03 19.41 0.14
C LEU A 87 6.33 19.77 -0.60
N PHE A 88 7.36 18.93 -0.53
CA PHE A 88 8.66 19.20 -1.14
C PHE A 88 8.73 18.90 -2.64
N LEU A 89 8.09 17.82 -3.07
CA LEU A 89 8.22 17.27 -4.42
C LEU A 89 7.08 17.67 -5.36
N LYS A 90 6.00 18.28 -4.84
CA LYS A 90 4.84 18.72 -5.64
C LYS A 90 4.40 20.16 -5.31
N THR A 91 4.19 20.49 -4.03
CA THR A 91 3.64 21.81 -3.66
C THR A 91 4.67 22.92 -3.79
N HIS A 92 5.92 22.63 -3.38
CA HIS A 92 7.05 23.55 -3.44
C HIS A 92 8.19 22.97 -4.30
N ASP A 93 7.83 22.16 -5.30
CA ASP A 93 8.75 21.40 -6.15
C ASP A 93 9.86 22.28 -6.76
N THR A 94 9.52 23.46 -7.29
CA THR A 94 10.50 24.37 -7.89
C THR A 94 11.55 24.88 -6.91
N VAL A 95 11.22 24.97 -5.61
CA VAL A 95 12.16 25.41 -4.56
C VAL A 95 13.19 24.32 -4.27
N PHE A 96 12.78 23.05 -4.36
CA PHE A 96 13.61 21.88 -4.02
C PHE A 96 14.09 21.09 -5.25
N ALA A 97 13.84 21.58 -6.46
CA ALA A 97 14.15 20.88 -7.70
C ALA A 97 15.66 20.78 -7.99
N SER A 98 16.47 21.72 -7.47
CA SER A 98 17.90 21.78 -7.80
C SER A 98 18.72 20.68 -7.14
N ARG A 99 19.79 20.23 -7.81
CA ARG A 99 20.72 19.21 -7.31
C ARG A 99 21.96 19.84 -6.67
N PRO A 100 22.52 19.24 -5.60
CA PRO A 100 23.75 19.73 -4.99
C PRO A 100 24.95 19.54 -5.92
N LYS A 101 25.95 20.42 -5.81
CA LYS A 101 27.22 20.29 -6.54
C LYS A 101 28.11 19.24 -5.90
N LEU A 102 28.05 18.04 -6.45
CA LEU A 102 28.86 16.89 -6.03
C LEU A 102 30.10 16.76 -6.91
N GLN A 103 31.23 16.34 -6.34
CA GLN A 103 32.47 16.10 -7.09
C GLN A 103 32.29 15.10 -8.24
N VAL A 104 31.44 14.09 -8.07
CA VAL A 104 31.13 13.11 -9.11
C VAL A 104 30.48 13.76 -10.34
N ALA A 105 29.60 14.75 -10.14
CA ALA A 105 28.93 15.46 -11.23
C ALA A 105 29.89 16.35 -12.02
N ASP A 106 30.92 16.88 -11.35
CA ASP A 106 31.99 17.65 -12.00
C ASP A 106 32.86 16.75 -12.89
N CYS A 107 33.21 15.56 -12.41
CA CYS A 107 34.17 14.66 -13.06
C CYS A 107 33.55 13.74 -14.11
N ILE A 108 32.39 13.14 -13.82
CA ILE A 108 31.76 12.10 -14.64
C ILE A 108 30.65 12.69 -15.52
N SER A 109 29.87 13.66 -15.01
CA SER A 109 28.73 14.25 -15.72
C SER A 109 29.07 15.51 -16.52
N TYR A 110 30.30 15.60 -17.06
CA TYR A 110 30.75 16.68 -17.94
C TYR A 110 30.46 18.10 -17.40
N ARG A 111 30.82 18.36 -16.14
CA ARG A 111 30.53 19.63 -15.43
C ARG A 111 29.04 19.93 -15.30
N GLN A 112 28.26 18.93 -14.87
CA GLN A 112 26.81 19.01 -14.68
C GLN A 112 25.99 19.26 -15.96
N LYS A 113 26.46 18.74 -17.11
CA LYS A 113 25.70 18.71 -18.37
C LYS A 113 24.70 17.53 -18.44
N SER A 114 24.56 16.75 -17.38
CA SER A 114 23.66 15.59 -17.33
C SER A 114 22.23 15.98 -16.95
N LEU A 115 21.28 15.05 -17.04
CA LEU A 115 19.89 15.26 -16.65
C LEU A 115 19.67 15.04 -15.15
N GLY A 116 20.32 14.02 -14.57
CA GLY A 116 20.11 13.57 -13.20
C GLY A 116 20.78 14.41 -12.12
N LEU A 117 21.95 15.00 -12.43
CA LEU A 117 22.80 15.75 -11.48
C LEU A 117 22.93 17.24 -11.80
N ALA A 118 22.27 17.74 -12.84
CA ALA A 118 22.27 19.16 -13.18
C ALA A 118 21.43 20.00 -12.21
N GLU A 119 21.85 21.25 -12.04
CA GLU A 119 21.09 22.26 -11.31
C GLU A 119 19.78 22.58 -12.05
N TYR A 120 18.71 22.82 -11.30
CA TYR A 120 17.43 23.20 -11.89
C TYR A 120 17.53 24.61 -12.50
N GLY A 121 17.09 24.76 -13.75
CA GLY A 121 17.13 26.03 -14.46
C GLY A 121 16.62 25.91 -15.91
N PRO A 122 16.74 26.98 -16.71
CA PRO A 122 16.38 26.95 -18.14
C PRO A 122 17.07 25.82 -18.90
N TYR A 123 18.37 25.61 -18.64
CA TYR A 123 19.16 24.51 -19.19
C TYR A 123 18.50 23.14 -18.94
N TRP A 124 18.30 22.79 -17.67
CA TRP A 124 17.74 21.49 -17.28
C TRP A 124 16.33 21.27 -17.85
N ARG A 125 15.49 22.31 -17.87
CA ARG A 125 14.13 22.23 -18.46
C ARG A 125 14.19 21.92 -19.96
N ASN A 126 15.10 22.54 -20.69
CA ASN A 126 15.26 22.32 -22.14
C ASN A 126 15.80 20.92 -22.43
N ILE A 127 16.83 20.47 -21.71
CA ILE A 127 17.38 19.11 -21.85
C ILE A 127 16.34 18.04 -21.46
N ARG A 128 15.63 18.23 -20.33
CA ARG A 128 14.54 17.31 -19.93
C ARG A 128 13.45 17.23 -21.00
N LYS A 129 13.04 18.37 -21.56
CA LYS A 129 12.03 18.42 -22.62
C LYS A 129 12.50 17.69 -23.87
N LEU A 130 13.74 17.91 -24.30
CA LEU A 130 14.36 17.19 -25.42
C LEU A 130 14.33 15.68 -25.18
N CYS A 131 14.85 15.21 -24.04
CA CYS A 131 14.90 13.77 -23.74
C CYS A 131 13.49 13.15 -23.74
N ILE A 132 12.49 13.82 -23.17
CA ILE A 132 11.11 13.31 -23.13
C ILE A 132 10.48 13.23 -24.53
N ILE A 133 10.66 14.26 -25.35
CA ILE A 133 9.99 14.35 -26.67
C ILE A 133 10.71 13.50 -27.71
N GLU A 134 12.03 13.56 -27.77
CA GLU A 134 12.82 13.01 -28.88
C GLU A 134 13.35 11.60 -28.60
N LEU A 135 13.70 11.30 -27.34
CA LEU A 135 14.33 10.02 -26.96
C LEU A 135 13.35 9.07 -26.28
N LEU A 136 12.50 9.58 -25.38
CA LEU A 136 11.66 8.78 -24.49
C LEU A 136 10.16 8.87 -24.82
N SER A 137 9.80 9.42 -26.00
CA SER A 137 8.40 9.45 -26.42
C SER A 137 7.86 8.06 -26.69
N SER A 138 6.55 7.86 -26.51
CA SER A 138 5.91 6.56 -26.75
C SER A 138 6.13 6.06 -28.18
N SER A 139 6.22 6.96 -29.15
CA SER A 139 6.53 6.61 -30.55
C SER A 139 7.96 6.07 -30.69
N LYS A 140 8.94 6.76 -30.09
CA LYS A 140 10.35 6.35 -30.12
C LYS A 140 10.58 5.04 -29.36
N ILE A 141 10.00 4.88 -28.17
CA ILE A 141 10.11 3.62 -27.43
C ILE A 141 9.45 2.46 -28.17
N ARG A 142 8.31 2.69 -28.83
CA ARG A 142 7.62 1.67 -29.63
C ARG A 142 8.43 1.26 -30.86
N SER A 143 9.20 2.16 -31.46
CA SER A 143 10.03 1.78 -32.61
C SER A 143 11.03 0.68 -32.23
N PHE A 144 11.53 0.64 -30.99
CA PHE A 144 12.44 -0.41 -30.50
C PHE A 144 11.76 -1.73 -30.10
N MET A 145 10.44 -1.86 -30.24
CA MET A 145 9.70 -3.08 -29.90
C MET A 145 10.24 -4.34 -30.60
N PRO A 146 10.54 -4.33 -31.92
CA PRO A 146 11.07 -5.53 -32.59
C PRO A 146 12.40 -6.00 -31.98
N MET A 147 13.27 -5.05 -31.61
CA MET A 147 14.55 -5.32 -30.96
C MET A 147 14.36 -5.92 -29.56
N ARG A 148 13.52 -5.30 -28.71
CA ARG A 148 13.26 -5.85 -27.37
C ARG A 148 12.66 -7.25 -27.42
N ARG A 149 11.76 -7.49 -28.39
CA ARG A 149 11.18 -8.81 -28.62
C ARG A 149 12.25 -9.85 -28.99
N GLU A 150 13.18 -9.49 -29.87
CA GLU A 150 14.30 -10.36 -30.26
C GLU A 150 15.18 -10.72 -29.04
N GLU A 151 15.60 -9.73 -28.26
CA GLU A 151 16.45 -9.94 -27.08
C GLU A 151 15.75 -10.80 -26.01
N LEU A 152 14.47 -10.52 -25.76
CA LEU A 152 13.68 -11.31 -24.82
C LEU A 152 13.49 -12.76 -25.29
N PHE A 153 13.27 -12.97 -26.59
CA PHE A 153 13.16 -14.31 -27.16
C PHE A 153 14.46 -15.11 -26.96
N ASN A 154 15.62 -14.49 -27.21
CA ASN A 154 16.92 -15.12 -27.00
C ASN A 154 17.14 -15.49 -25.52
N PHE A 155 16.76 -14.59 -24.60
CA PHE A 155 16.82 -14.85 -23.17
C PHE A 155 15.94 -16.04 -22.75
N VAL A 156 14.68 -16.07 -23.16
CA VAL A 156 13.77 -17.19 -22.83
C VAL A 156 14.24 -18.51 -23.43
N LYS A 157 14.76 -18.48 -24.67
CA LYS A 157 15.38 -19.65 -25.30
C LYS A 157 16.57 -20.17 -24.48
N PHE A 158 17.44 -19.28 -24.00
CA PHE A 158 18.54 -19.64 -23.11
C PHE A 158 18.05 -20.28 -21.81
N MET A 159 17.04 -19.69 -21.16
CA MET A 159 16.44 -20.24 -19.93
C MET A 159 15.88 -21.65 -20.16
N LYS A 160 15.22 -21.88 -21.30
CA LYS A 160 14.71 -23.20 -21.69
C LYS A 160 15.84 -24.22 -21.85
N THR A 161 16.90 -23.88 -22.59
CA THR A 161 18.06 -24.76 -22.76
C THR A 161 18.72 -25.11 -21.42
N ALA A 162 18.87 -24.13 -20.52
CA ALA A 162 19.42 -24.38 -19.19
C ALA A 162 18.51 -25.29 -18.33
N SER A 163 17.19 -25.15 -18.47
CA SER A 163 16.22 -26.03 -17.83
C SER A 163 16.30 -27.46 -18.37
N ASP A 164 16.38 -27.63 -19.69
CA ASP A 164 16.49 -28.94 -20.34
C ASP A 164 17.79 -29.67 -19.93
N SER A 165 18.88 -28.93 -19.71
CA SER A 165 20.15 -29.44 -19.20
C SER A 165 20.24 -29.49 -17.67
N GLN A 166 19.15 -29.21 -16.94
CA GLN A 166 19.08 -29.18 -15.47
C GLN A 166 20.21 -28.36 -14.82
N SER A 167 20.64 -27.29 -15.49
CA SER A 167 21.77 -26.47 -15.07
C SER A 167 21.30 -25.34 -14.15
N THR A 168 22.01 -25.15 -13.03
CA THR A 168 21.77 -23.98 -12.16
C THR A 168 22.38 -22.74 -12.79
N ILE A 169 21.62 -21.65 -12.85
CA ILE A 169 22.04 -20.40 -13.46
C ILE A 169 21.85 -19.24 -12.49
N ASP A 170 22.71 -18.23 -12.62
CA ASP A 170 22.55 -16.94 -11.96
C ASP A 170 21.57 -16.08 -12.78
N VAL A 171 20.33 -16.00 -12.32
CA VAL A 171 19.27 -15.24 -13.00
C VAL A 171 19.51 -13.74 -12.90
N SER A 172 20.14 -13.25 -11.83
CA SER A 172 20.47 -11.83 -11.64
C SER A 172 21.47 -11.39 -12.70
N ALA A 173 22.58 -12.12 -12.85
CA ALA A 173 23.60 -11.83 -13.88
C ALA A 173 23.03 -11.91 -15.32
N LYS A 174 22.13 -12.86 -15.59
CA LYS A 174 21.51 -13.02 -16.91
C LYS A 174 20.48 -11.93 -17.20
N THR A 175 19.69 -11.53 -16.21
CA THR A 175 18.73 -10.43 -16.33
C THR A 175 19.45 -9.10 -16.54
N GLN A 176 20.53 -8.86 -15.80
CA GLN A 176 21.38 -7.70 -16.01
C GLN A 176 21.88 -7.67 -17.46
N SER A 177 22.51 -8.75 -17.93
CA SER A 177 23.01 -8.83 -19.31
C SER A 177 21.93 -8.57 -20.38
N LEU A 178 20.68 -8.99 -20.14
CA LEU A 178 19.54 -8.70 -21.02
C LEU A 178 19.24 -7.20 -21.09
N ILE A 179 19.11 -6.55 -19.94
CA ILE A 179 18.80 -5.11 -19.86
C ILE A 179 19.95 -4.28 -20.43
N GLU A 180 21.19 -4.67 -20.16
CA GLU A 180 22.38 -4.04 -20.74
C GLU A 180 22.34 -4.10 -22.28
N GLN A 181 22.08 -5.28 -22.86
CA GLN A 181 21.99 -5.46 -24.31
C GLN A 181 20.87 -4.62 -24.94
N MET A 182 19.66 -4.66 -24.35
CA MET A 182 18.53 -3.85 -24.83
C MET A 182 18.87 -2.37 -24.79
N THR A 183 19.43 -1.89 -23.67
CA THR A 183 19.73 -0.46 -23.48
C THR A 183 20.81 0.00 -24.45
N PHE A 184 21.88 -0.78 -24.64
CA PHE A 184 22.94 -0.45 -25.60
C PHE A 184 22.42 -0.34 -27.02
N ARG A 185 21.62 -1.30 -27.48
CA ARG A 185 21.03 -1.25 -28.83
C ARG A 185 20.09 -0.05 -29.00
N MET A 186 19.35 0.34 -27.97
CA MET A 186 18.49 1.55 -28.04
C MET A 186 19.31 2.84 -28.11
N VAL A 187 20.44 2.89 -27.43
CA VAL A 187 21.25 4.10 -27.29
C VAL A 187 22.24 4.26 -28.45
N PHE A 188 22.91 3.19 -28.85
CA PHE A 188 24.03 3.18 -29.81
C PHE A 188 23.77 2.39 -31.11
N GLY A 189 22.58 1.80 -31.26
CA GLY A 189 22.20 1.06 -32.47
C GLY A 189 22.85 -0.32 -32.64
N SER A 190 24.02 -0.56 -32.05
CA SER A 190 24.74 -1.83 -32.11
C SER A 190 25.36 -2.23 -30.77
N LYS A 191 25.68 -3.52 -30.65
CA LYS A 191 26.48 -4.02 -29.52
C LYS A 191 27.94 -3.81 -29.89
N ASP A 192 28.66 -3.01 -29.10
CA ASP A 192 30.10 -2.99 -29.17
C ASP A 192 30.68 -3.84 -28.03
N ASP A 193 31.30 -4.97 -28.39
CA ASP A 193 32.05 -5.83 -27.45
C ASP A 193 33.47 -5.29 -27.19
N ARG A 194 33.86 -4.19 -27.84
CA ARG A 194 35.12 -3.51 -27.60
C ARG A 194 34.98 -2.74 -26.28
N PHE A 195 35.88 -3.05 -25.34
CA PHE A 195 36.06 -2.40 -24.02
C PHE A 195 35.17 -2.87 -22.86
N ASN A 196 35.75 -2.83 -21.66
CA ASN A 196 35.08 -3.04 -20.37
C ASN A 196 34.21 -1.82 -19.99
N PHE A 197 33.41 -1.33 -20.94
CA PHE A 197 32.64 -0.10 -20.79
C PHE A 197 31.51 -0.28 -19.78
N MET A 198 30.87 -1.46 -19.73
CA MET A 198 29.88 -1.81 -18.72
C MET A 198 30.43 -1.72 -17.30
N SER A 199 31.63 -2.26 -17.04
CA SER A 199 32.23 -2.13 -15.72
C SER A 199 32.55 -0.68 -15.37
N SER A 200 32.83 0.15 -16.38
CA SER A 200 33.09 1.58 -16.19
C SER A 200 31.81 2.33 -15.83
N ILE A 201 30.65 1.94 -16.38
CA ILE A 201 29.34 2.46 -15.98
C ILE A 201 29.00 2.03 -14.55
N GLN A 202 29.21 0.76 -14.20
CA GLN A 202 29.00 0.25 -12.83
C GLN A 202 29.88 1.00 -11.83
N GLU A 203 31.17 1.18 -12.14
CA GLU A 203 32.09 1.99 -11.34
C GLU A 203 31.60 3.44 -11.21
N ALA A 204 31.07 4.04 -12.29
CA ALA A 204 30.51 5.39 -12.23
C ALA A 204 29.29 5.47 -11.29
N LEU A 205 28.39 4.48 -11.32
CA LEU A 205 27.24 4.37 -10.42
C LEU A 205 27.67 4.16 -8.97
N GLU A 206 28.67 3.29 -8.73
CA GLU A 206 29.26 3.08 -7.40
C GLU A 206 29.85 4.39 -6.86
N LEU A 207 30.61 5.11 -7.68
CA LEU A 207 31.21 6.40 -7.31
C LEU A 207 30.15 7.48 -7.09
N ALA A 208 29.02 7.44 -7.79
CA ALA A 208 27.90 8.36 -7.58
C ALA A 208 27.14 8.07 -6.28
N GLY A 209 27.02 6.81 -5.89
CA GLY A 209 26.43 6.38 -4.61
C GLY A 209 27.39 6.44 -3.42
N ALA A 210 28.69 6.56 -3.66
CA ALA A 210 29.71 6.53 -2.62
C ALA A 210 29.64 7.73 -1.68
N PHE A 211 29.80 7.46 -0.39
CA PHE A 211 29.95 8.52 0.59
C PHE A 211 31.31 9.23 0.41
N ASN A 212 31.28 10.51 0.02
CA ASN A 212 32.48 11.33 -0.19
C ASN A 212 32.65 12.41 0.90
N VAL A 213 33.71 12.29 1.71
CA VAL A 213 34.09 13.27 2.73
C VAL A 213 34.41 14.63 2.09
N GLY A 214 34.94 14.66 0.87
CA GLY A 214 35.22 15.89 0.14
C GLY A 214 33.97 16.71 -0.17
N ASP A 215 32.82 16.05 -0.36
CA ASP A 215 31.53 16.73 -0.58
C ASP A 215 30.90 17.21 0.74
N CYS A 216 31.23 16.56 1.86
CA CYS A 216 30.76 16.95 3.19
C CYS A 216 31.64 18.02 3.86
N ILE A 217 32.93 18.06 3.52
CA ILE A 217 33.95 18.94 4.08
C ILE A 217 34.80 19.51 2.92
N PRO A 218 34.37 20.61 2.28
CA PRO A 218 34.92 21.06 0.99
C PRO A 218 36.43 21.29 0.94
N TRP A 219 37.06 21.73 2.04
CA TRP A 219 38.51 21.97 2.07
C TRP A 219 39.34 20.68 2.10
N LEU A 220 38.74 19.53 2.43
CA LEU A 220 39.36 18.22 2.32
C LEU A 220 39.28 17.64 0.90
N LYS A 221 38.49 18.24 -0.01
CA LYS A 221 38.33 17.79 -1.40
C LYS A 221 39.67 17.67 -2.13
N VAL A 222 40.63 18.56 -1.85
CA VAL A 222 41.96 18.58 -2.48
C VAL A 222 42.84 17.41 -2.03
N LEU A 223 42.63 16.90 -0.81
CA LEU A 223 43.45 15.83 -0.24
C LEU A 223 43.07 14.45 -0.77
N ASP A 224 41.85 14.29 -1.30
CA ASP A 224 41.33 13.01 -1.83
C ASP A 224 41.58 11.82 -0.86
N LEU A 225 41.22 12.01 0.41
CA LEU A 225 41.55 11.07 1.51
C LEU A 225 41.03 9.64 1.26
N GLN A 226 39.93 9.50 0.52
CA GLN A 226 39.32 8.22 0.17
C GLN A 226 39.76 7.68 -1.19
N GLY A 227 40.57 8.43 -1.95
CA GLY A 227 40.98 8.08 -3.32
C GLY A 227 39.85 8.15 -4.36
N LEU A 228 38.65 8.60 -3.99
CA LEU A 228 37.48 8.67 -4.85
C LEU A 228 37.69 9.66 -6.01
N GLY A 229 38.34 10.80 -5.77
CA GLY A 229 38.61 11.79 -6.82
C GLY A 229 39.54 11.24 -7.91
N ARG A 230 40.55 10.44 -7.54
CA ARG A 230 41.39 9.72 -8.51
C ARG A 230 40.62 8.65 -9.28
N ARG A 231 39.78 7.86 -8.60
CA ARG A 231 38.91 6.85 -9.25
C ARG A 231 37.95 7.52 -10.25
N MET A 232 37.27 8.60 -9.86
CA MET A 232 36.37 9.38 -10.72
C MET A 232 37.06 9.90 -11.98
N LYS A 233 38.29 10.43 -11.87
CA LYS A 233 39.06 10.91 -13.03
C LYS A 233 39.47 9.77 -13.96
N ALA A 234 39.89 8.63 -13.40
CA ALA A 234 40.26 7.46 -14.20
C ALA A 234 39.04 6.90 -14.94
N CYS A 235 37.91 6.73 -14.25
CA CYS A 235 36.63 6.31 -14.82
C CYS A 235 36.16 7.27 -15.92
N SER A 236 36.15 8.58 -15.65
CA SER A 236 35.79 9.63 -16.61
C SER A 236 36.61 9.56 -17.90
N LYS A 237 37.93 9.35 -17.81
CA LYS A 237 38.80 9.21 -18.99
C LYS A 237 38.45 8.00 -19.86
N VAL A 238 38.11 6.86 -19.23
CA VAL A 238 37.73 5.64 -19.95
C VAL A 238 36.38 5.82 -20.64
N LEU A 239 35.40 6.37 -19.92
CA LEU A 239 34.07 6.66 -20.47
C LEU A 239 34.14 7.67 -21.63
N ASP A 240 34.91 8.75 -21.47
CA ASP A 240 35.04 9.78 -22.50
C ASP A 240 35.68 9.24 -23.79
N GLY A 241 36.77 8.46 -23.68
CA GLY A 241 37.41 7.86 -24.85
C GLY A 241 36.48 6.90 -25.61
N PHE A 242 35.69 6.11 -24.89
CA PHE A 242 34.70 5.22 -25.50
C PHE A 242 33.59 6.01 -26.19
N LEU A 243 32.97 6.97 -25.49
CA LEU A 243 31.87 7.74 -26.04
C LEU A 243 32.29 8.61 -27.23
N GLU A 244 33.51 9.14 -27.24
CA GLU A 244 34.03 9.86 -28.42
C GLU A 244 34.15 8.95 -29.63
N THR A 245 34.65 7.72 -29.45
CA THR A 245 34.75 6.72 -30.53
C THR A 245 33.37 6.42 -31.11
N ILE A 246 32.38 6.19 -30.24
CA ILE A 246 31.00 5.91 -30.66
C ILE A 246 30.40 7.09 -31.43
N ILE A 247 30.57 8.33 -30.92
CA ILE A 247 30.04 9.52 -31.60
C ILE A 247 30.71 9.69 -32.98
N ASP A 248 32.01 9.42 -33.11
CA ASP A 248 32.71 9.49 -34.39
C ASP A 248 32.21 8.46 -35.40
N GLU A 249 31.96 7.22 -34.96
CA GLU A 249 31.33 6.18 -35.79
C GLU A 249 29.95 6.63 -36.28
N HIS A 250 29.10 7.18 -35.40
CA HIS A 250 27.77 7.65 -35.77
C HIS A 250 27.78 8.86 -36.71
N VAL A 251 28.74 9.78 -36.56
CA VAL A 251 28.92 10.92 -37.48
C VAL A 251 29.37 10.46 -38.87
N HIS A 252 30.11 9.35 -38.95
CA HIS A 252 30.49 8.74 -40.22
C HIS A 252 29.28 8.07 -40.89
N ASP A 253 28.55 7.24 -40.14
CA ASP A 253 27.40 6.46 -40.62
C ASP A 253 26.22 7.34 -41.05
N ALA A 254 26.00 8.47 -40.37
CA ALA A 254 24.95 9.44 -40.71
C ALA A 254 25.07 10.02 -42.13
N LYS A 255 26.27 9.96 -42.74
CA LYS A 255 26.50 10.40 -44.12
C LYS A 255 26.12 9.34 -45.16
N GLU A 256 25.99 8.07 -44.75
CA GLU A 256 25.75 6.93 -45.65
C GLU A 256 24.34 6.34 -45.56
N LEU A 257 23.61 6.52 -44.44
CA LEU A 257 22.30 5.89 -44.25
C LEU A 257 21.11 6.84 -44.33
N GLN A 258 20.27 6.66 -45.36
CA GLN A 258 19.01 7.41 -45.52
C GLN A 258 17.76 6.67 -45.01
N ARG A 259 17.86 5.52 -44.31
CA ARG A 259 16.65 4.68 -44.07
C ARG A 259 16.69 3.61 -42.95
N GLN A 260 17.49 3.75 -41.89
CA GLN A 260 17.35 2.88 -40.70
C GLN A 260 16.72 3.60 -39.51
N GLN A 261 16.17 2.80 -38.60
CA GLN A 261 15.66 3.26 -37.32
C GLN A 261 16.79 3.91 -36.52
N MET A 262 16.72 5.24 -36.36
CA MET A 262 17.70 6.00 -35.58
C MET A 262 17.71 5.50 -34.14
N ASP A 263 18.89 5.32 -33.54
CA ASP A 263 19.06 5.18 -32.08
C ASP A 263 18.99 6.55 -31.38
N PHE A 264 19.46 6.65 -30.14
CA PHE A 264 19.46 7.92 -29.40
C PHE A 264 20.60 8.85 -29.85
N VAL A 265 21.81 8.32 -30.09
CA VAL A 265 22.94 9.13 -30.54
C VAL A 265 22.65 9.75 -31.90
N HIS A 266 22.09 9.00 -32.85
CA HIS A 266 21.67 9.52 -34.15
C HIS A 266 20.64 10.66 -34.02
N VAL A 267 19.65 10.53 -33.13
CA VAL A 267 18.65 11.59 -32.90
C VAL A 267 19.29 12.83 -32.30
N MET A 268 20.23 12.66 -31.36
CA MET A 268 20.89 13.81 -30.76
C MET A 268 21.83 14.53 -31.74
N LEU A 269 22.54 13.78 -32.59
CA LEU A 269 23.36 14.36 -33.66
C LEU A 269 22.53 15.17 -34.66
N SER A 270 21.37 14.65 -35.09
CA SER A 270 20.49 15.39 -36.00
C SER A 270 19.90 16.67 -35.38
N LEU A 271 19.71 16.68 -34.05
CA LEU A 271 19.29 17.88 -33.32
C LEU A 271 20.42 18.92 -33.22
N ILE A 272 21.69 18.51 -33.14
CA ILE A 272 22.83 19.43 -33.21
C ILE A 272 22.90 20.07 -34.62
N GLU A 273 22.74 19.28 -35.68
CA GLU A 273 22.84 19.75 -37.06
C GLU A 273 21.68 20.67 -37.48
N SER A 274 20.46 20.38 -37.00
CA SER A 274 19.26 21.12 -37.41
C SER A 274 19.14 22.53 -36.80
N ASN A 275 19.88 22.84 -35.73
CA ASN A 275 20.12 24.15 -35.11
C ASN A 275 18.91 25.12 -34.91
N ASN A 276 17.66 24.69 -35.07
CA ASN A 276 16.52 25.59 -35.31
C ASN A 276 15.40 25.60 -34.25
N THR A 277 15.49 24.86 -33.14
CA THR A 277 14.33 24.74 -32.24
C THR A 277 14.61 24.88 -30.75
N LEU A 278 15.87 24.94 -30.31
CA LEU A 278 16.22 25.08 -28.90
C LEU A 278 17.07 26.33 -28.69
N GLU A 279 16.75 27.14 -27.67
CA GLU A 279 17.62 28.25 -27.19
C GLU A 279 19.00 27.77 -26.67
N LEU A 280 19.27 26.46 -26.75
CA LEU A 280 20.43 25.79 -26.19
C LEU A 280 21.37 25.31 -27.31
N HIS A 281 22.64 25.73 -27.28
CA HIS A 281 23.66 25.17 -28.17
C HIS A 281 24.11 23.81 -27.62
N LEU A 282 23.66 22.73 -28.26
CA LEU A 282 24.07 21.37 -27.95
C LEU A 282 25.45 21.09 -28.56
N ASP A 283 26.28 20.38 -27.81
CA ASP A 283 27.61 19.95 -28.23
C ASP A 283 27.81 18.46 -27.92
N ARG A 284 28.96 17.90 -28.32
CA ARG A 284 29.29 16.48 -28.09
C ARG A 284 29.26 16.11 -26.60
N ASP A 285 29.67 16.99 -25.69
CA ASP A 285 29.63 16.68 -24.26
C ASP A 285 28.19 16.52 -23.75
N HIS A 286 27.21 17.24 -24.34
CA HIS A 286 25.81 17.03 -24.01
C HIS A 286 25.34 15.63 -24.41
N ILE A 287 25.75 15.15 -25.59
CA ILE A 287 25.47 13.78 -26.04
C ILE A 287 26.06 12.80 -25.02
N LYS A 288 27.34 12.93 -24.71
CA LYS A 288 28.05 12.05 -23.77
C LYS A 288 27.37 12.01 -22.40
N ALA A 289 27.02 13.18 -21.85
CA ALA A 289 26.38 13.30 -20.55
C ALA A 289 24.98 12.67 -20.51
N ILE A 290 24.15 12.91 -21.54
CA ILE A 290 22.78 12.37 -21.61
C ILE A 290 22.79 10.87 -21.83
N VAL A 291 23.65 10.37 -22.73
CA VAL A 291 23.82 8.94 -22.99
C VAL A 291 24.23 8.20 -21.73
N LEU A 292 25.22 8.73 -20.99
CA LEU A 292 25.67 8.11 -19.75
C LEU A 292 24.55 8.03 -18.71
N ASP A 293 23.74 9.09 -18.58
CA ASP A 293 22.56 9.10 -17.72
C ASP A 293 21.53 8.05 -18.14
N MET A 294 21.24 7.90 -19.45
CA MET A 294 20.28 6.92 -19.95
C MET A 294 20.74 5.48 -19.66
N LEU A 295 22.03 5.20 -19.89
CA LEU A 295 22.61 3.89 -19.62
C LEU A 295 22.57 3.56 -18.12
N GLY A 296 23.13 4.46 -17.29
CA GLY A 296 23.20 4.24 -15.85
C GLY A 296 21.82 4.12 -15.21
N ALA A 297 20.87 4.98 -15.59
CA ALA A 297 19.52 4.94 -15.04
C ALA A 297 18.73 3.70 -15.48
N ALA A 298 18.87 3.22 -16.72
CA ALA A 298 18.08 2.09 -17.21
C ALA A 298 18.59 0.73 -16.72
N MET A 299 19.92 0.56 -16.65
CA MET A 299 20.55 -0.73 -16.37
C MET A 299 20.34 -1.20 -14.93
N ASP A 300 20.66 -0.36 -13.94
CA ASP A 300 20.64 -0.75 -12.53
C ASP A 300 19.21 -0.86 -11.97
N THR A 301 18.33 0.10 -12.30
CA THR A 301 16.97 0.11 -11.75
C THR A 301 16.12 -1.04 -12.29
N SER A 302 16.16 -1.29 -13.60
CA SER A 302 15.29 -2.30 -14.23
C SER A 302 15.70 -3.72 -13.85
N SER A 303 17.02 -3.99 -13.82
CA SER A 303 17.54 -5.29 -13.41
C SER A 303 17.23 -5.57 -11.94
N THR A 304 17.44 -4.58 -11.05
CA THR A 304 17.11 -4.68 -9.62
C THR A 304 15.61 -4.98 -9.40
N VAL A 305 14.69 -4.27 -10.08
CA VAL A 305 13.25 -4.52 -9.94
C VAL A 305 12.88 -5.94 -10.38
N ILE A 306 13.39 -6.40 -11.54
CA ILE A 306 13.11 -7.75 -12.03
C ILE A 306 13.66 -8.80 -11.05
N GLU A 307 14.87 -8.61 -10.55
CA GLU A 307 15.48 -9.50 -9.55
C GLU A 307 14.64 -9.61 -8.28
N TRP A 308 14.19 -8.48 -7.72
CA TRP A 308 13.33 -8.47 -6.53
C TRP A 308 11.98 -9.13 -6.80
N VAL A 309 11.34 -8.85 -7.94
CA VAL A 309 10.08 -9.49 -8.32
C VAL A 309 10.25 -11.00 -8.40
N LEU A 310 11.29 -11.50 -9.07
CA LEU A 310 11.57 -12.93 -9.17
C LEU A 310 11.87 -13.55 -7.80
N ALA A 311 12.70 -12.90 -6.98
CA ALA A 311 13.01 -13.35 -5.64
C ALA A 311 11.75 -13.44 -4.75
N GLU A 312 10.85 -12.46 -4.83
CA GLU A 312 9.59 -12.45 -4.08
C GLU A 312 8.61 -13.50 -4.59
N LEU A 313 8.51 -13.73 -5.91
CA LEU A 313 7.69 -14.81 -6.47
C LEU A 313 8.20 -16.20 -6.02
N LEU A 314 9.51 -16.42 -6.05
CA LEU A 314 10.13 -17.68 -5.61
C LEU A 314 9.91 -17.94 -4.11
N LYS A 315 9.96 -16.90 -3.28
CA LYS A 315 9.65 -16.99 -1.83
C LYS A 315 8.16 -17.20 -1.55
N HIS A 316 7.28 -16.87 -2.48
CA HIS A 316 5.83 -16.97 -2.34
C HIS A 316 5.19 -17.82 -3.45
N PRO A 317 5.32 -19.17 -3.41
CA PRO A 317 4.85 -20.06 -4.48
C PRO A 317 3.37 -19.91 -4.84
N ARG A 318 2.52 -19.58 -3.85
CA ARG A 318 1.10 -19.29 -4.09
C ARG A 318 0.90 -18.09 -5.00
N VAL A 319 1.67 -17.02 -4.79
CA VAL A 319 1.60 -15.80 -5.62
C VAL A 319 2.14 -16.09 -7.02
N MET A 320 3.26 -16.82 -7.11
CA MET A 320 3.82 -17.27 -8.39
C MET A 320 2.81 -18.08 -9.20
N LYS A 321 2.09 -19.01 -8.56
CA LYS A 321 1.05 -19.80 -9.23
C LYS A 321 -0.08 -18.94 -9.78
N LEU A 322 -0.54 -17.93 -9.03
CA LEU A 322 -1.58 -17.02 -9.50
C LEU A 322 -1.13 -16.18 -10.72
N VAL A 323 0.13 -15.76 -10.75
CA VAL A 323 0.70 -15.07 -11.93
C VAL A 323 0.75 -16.01 -13.14
N GLN A 324 1.17 -17.26 -12.93
CA GLN A 324 1.20 -18.28 -13.98
C GLN A 324 -0.21 -18.59 -14.52
N GLU A 325 -1.20 -18.75 -13.62
CA GLU A 325 -2.61 -18.95 -13.98
C GLU A 325 -3.16 -17.75 -14.77
N GLU A 326 -2.84 -16.50 -14.39
CA GLU A 326 -3.23 -15.32 -15.17
C GLU A 326 -2.60 -15.33 -16.58
N LEU A 327 -1.31 -15.62 -16.68
CA LEU A 327 -0.61 -15.70 -17.97
C LEU A 327 -1.21 -16.78 -18.87
N GLU A 328 -1.49 -17.97 -18.33
CA GLU A 328 -2.10 -19.07 -19.09
C GLU A 328 -3.51 -18.71 -19.57
N ASN A 329 -4.31 -18.04 -18.74
CA ASN A 329 -5.67 -17.65 -19.09
C ASN A 329 -5.73 -16.53 -20.14
N VAL A 330 -4.81 -15.56 -20.07
CA VAL A 330 -4.84 -14.37 -20.94
C VAL A 330 -4.07 -14.59 -22.25
N VAL A 331 -2.91 -15.25 -22.17
CA VAL A 331 -1.97 -15.40 -23.30
C VAL A 331 -2.07 -16.80 -23.91
N GLY A 332 -2.28 -17.83 -23.09
CA GLY A 332 -2.20 -19.24 -23.47
C GLY A 332 -0.77 -19.77 -23.53
N LEU A 333 -0.62 -21.06 -23.86
CA LEU A 333 0.68 -21.75 -23.90
C LEU A 333 1.32 -21.81 -25.30
N GLU A 334 0.59 -21.37 -26.34
CA GLU A 334 0.97 -21.54 -27.75
C GLU A 334 1.85 -20.40 -28.31
N ARG A 335 2.03 -19.31 -27.54
CA ARG A 335 2.81 -18.14 -27.99
C ARG A 335 3.53 -17.44 -26.85
N MET A 336 4.52 -16.61 -27.20
CA MET A 336 5.17 -15.69 -26.26
C MET A 336 4.24 -14.54 -25.85
N VAL A 337 4.48 -14.00 -24.66
CA VAL A 337 3.87 -12.77 -24.17
C VAL A 337 4.32 -11.58 -25.03
N GLU A 338 3.38 -10.73 -25.41
CA GLU A 338 3.62 -9.50 -26.17
C GLU A 338 3.36 -8.26 -25.30
N GLU A 339 3.98 -7.12 -25.60
CA GLU A 339 3.77 -5.88 -24.84
C GLU A 339 2.29 -5.43 -24.82
N THR A 340 1.51 -5.78 -25.84
CA THR A 340 0.07 -5.48 -25.90
C THR A 340 -0.77 -6.29 -24.91
N ASP A 341 -0.27 -7.43 -24.44
CA ASP A 341 -0.96 -8.29 -23.47
C ASP A 341 -0.96 -7.67 -22.06
N LEU A 342 0.00 -6.77 -21.77
CA LEU A 342 0.14 -6.12 -20.46
C LEU A 342 -1.12 -5.39 -20.00
N ASN A 343 -1.97 -4.93 -20.94
CA ASN A 343 -3.24 -4.28 -20.61
C ASN A 343 -4.26 -5.24 -19.97
N ASN A 344 -4.09 -6.54 -20.17
CA ASN A 344 -5.00 -7.58 -19.67
C ASN A 344 -4.40 -8.40 -18.51
N LEU A 345 -3.11 -8.21 -18.20
CA LEU A 345 -2.39 -8.90 -17.11
C LEU A 345 -2.45 -8.07 -15.82
N ASN A 346 -3.66 -7.94 -15.25
CA ASN A 346 -3.94 -7.05 -14.13
C ASN A 346 -3.21 -7.44 -12.84
N TYR A 347 -3.10 -8.75 -12.55
CA TYR A 347 -2.47 -9.26 -11.35
C TYR A 347 -0.95 -9.14 -11.44
N LEU A 348 -0.34 -9.49 -12.59
CA LEU A 348 1.07 -9.27 -12.84
C LEU A 348 1.41 -7.78 -12.74
N LYS A 349 0.61 -6.92 -13.39
CA LYS A 349 0.80 -5.46 -13.33
C LYS A 349 0.71 -4.95 -11.89
N MET A 350 -0.32 -5.33 -11.13
CA MET A 350 -0.43 -4.98 -9.72
C MET A 350 0.80 -5.43 -8.91
N ARG A 351 1.38 -6.60 -9.20
CA ARG A 351 2.56 -7.11 -8.48
C ARG A 351 3.83 -6.35 -8.86
N VAL A 352 4.04 -6.08 -10.14
CA VAL A 352 5.17 -5.26 -10.62
C VAL A 352 5.05 -3.84 -10.08
N ASP A 353 3.87 -3.23 -10.17
CA ASP A 353 3.60 -1.89 -9.64
C ASP A 353 3.79 -1.88 -8.11
N LYS A 354 3.27 -2.85 -7.35
CA LYS A 354 3.48 -2.93 -5.88
C LYS A 354 4.95 -3.14 -5.46
N GLU A 355 5.74 -3.88 -6.24
CA GLU A 355 7.16 -4.08 -5.95
C GLU A 355 8.00 -2.87 -6.39
N ALA A 356 7.64 -2.21 -7.50
CA ALA A 356 8.21 -0.94 -7.93
C ALA A 356 7.81 0.24 -7.02
N GLU A 357 6.63 0.17 -6.40
CA GLU A 357 6.03 1.13 -5.47
C GLU A 357 6.14 0.68 -4.01
N LYS A 358 7.13 -0.16 -3.65
CA LYS A 358 7.37 -0.54 -2.24
C LYS A 358 7.72 0.66 -1.32
N GLU A 359 7.62 1.90 -1.81
CA GLU A 359 7.38 3.10 -1.02
C GLU A 359 6.18 3.95 -1.55
N ASN A 360 5.15 4.12 -0.68
CA ASN A 360 3.94 5.00 -0.73
C ASN A 360 2.68 4.44 -1.46
N GLU A 361 1.48 4.29 -0.90
CA GLU A 361 0.82 4.67 0.36
C GLU A 361 0.05 3.47 0.95
N MET A 362 -0.07 3.36 2.28
CA MET A 362 -0.89 2.32 2.91
C MET A 362 -2.39 2.64 2.69
N PRO A 363 -3.20 1.69 2.18
CA PRO A 363 -4.63 1.91 1.97
C PRO A 363 -5.35 2.42 3.22
N GLU A 364 -6.31 3.33 3.01
CA GLU A 364 -7.15 3.88 4.07
C GLU A 364 -8.58 3.35 3.93
N TYR A 365 -9.16 2.85 5.02
CA TYR A 365 -10.53 2.32 5.02
C TYR A 365 -11.42 3.08 6.00
N CYS A 366 -12.67 3.30 5.61
CA CYS A 366 -13.70 3.82 6.52
C CYS A 366 -14.51 2.68 7.12
N VAL A 367 -14.65 2.62 8.45
CA VAL A 367 -15.52 1.70 9.17
C VAL A 367 -16.63 2.50 9.85
N THR A 368 -17.86 2.32 9.40
CA THR A 368 -18.99 3.04 10.00
C THR A 368 -19.42 2.39 11.32
N GLY A 369 -19.77 3.19 12.32
CA GLY A 369 -20.31 2.70 13.59
C GLY A 369 -19.26 2.00 14.47
N GLY A 370 -18.05 2.57 14.55
CA GLY A 370 -16.85 1.96 15.14
C GLY A 370 -16.99 1.39 16.55
N THR A 371 -17.96 1.86 17.35
CA THR A 371 -18.25 1.32 18.69
C THR A 371 -19.11 0.06 18.69
N GLY A 372 -19.63 -0.36 17.54
CA GLY A 372 -20.43 -1.58 17.39
C GLY A 372 -19.57 -2.84 17.51
N PHE A 373 -20.18 -3.96 17.87
CA PHE A 373 -19.45 -5.21 18.13
C PHE A 373 -18.62 -5.67 16.94
N ILE A 374 -19.22 -5.79 15.74
CA ILE A 374 -18.51 -6.16 14.50
C ILE A 374 -17.51 -5.07 14.08
N ALA A 375 -17.95 -3.81 14.11
CA ALA A 375 -17.16 -2.66 13.69
C ALA A 375 -15.83 -2.56 14.44
N ALA A 376 -15.85 -2.71 15.75
CA ALA A 376 -14.68 -2.63 16.61
C ALA A 376 -13.63 -3.68 16.26
N TYR A 377 -14.06 -4.91 15.95
CA TYR A 377 -13.12 -5.96 15.54
C TYR A 377 -12.59 -5.74 14.12
N ILE A 378 -13.40 -5.19 13.20
CA ILE A 378 -12.90 -4.79 11.87
C ILE A 378 -11.84 -3.69 12.02
N VAL A 379 -12.08 -2.67 12.85
CA VAL A 379 -11.10 -1.62 13.16
C VAL A 379 -9.80 -2.24 13.69
N LYS A 380 -9.90 -3.14 14.68
CA LYS A 380 -8.74 -3.84 15.23
C LYS A 380 -7.96 -4.61 14.15
N ALA A 381 -8.65 -5.43 13.35
CA ALA A 381 -8.03 -6.25 12.31
C ALA A 381 -7.33 -5.39 11.23
N LEU A 382 -7.94 -4.27 10.83
CA LEU A 382 -7.33 -3.33 9.88
C LEU A 382 -6.06 -2.69 10.43
N LEU A 383 -6.08 -2.26 11.70
CA LEU A 383 -4.92 -1.65 12.36
C LEU A 383 -3.76 -2.65 12.55
N GLU A 384 -4.08 -3.90 12.88
CA GLU A 384 -3.13 -5.02 12.99
C GLU A 384 -2.47 -5.36 11.64
N LYS A 385 -3.22 -5.25 10.54
CA LYS A 385 -2.71 -5.36 9.17
C LYS A 385 -1.93 -4.13 8.69
N GLY A 386 -1.88 -3.06 9.49
CA GLY A 386 -1.11 -1.84 9.19
C GLY A 386 -1.85 -0.79 8.38
N TYR A 387 -3.15 -0.95 8.10
CA TYR A 387 -3.93 0.03 7.34
C TYR A 387 -4.24 1.30 8.13
N LYS A 388 -4.48 2.40 7.41
CA LYS A 388 -5.11 3.60 7.97
C LYS A 388 -6.62 3.36 8.09
N VAL A 389 -7.23 3.81 9.18
CA VAL A 389 -8.64 3.55 9.48
C VAL A 389 -9.34 4.83 9.91
N ARG A 390 -10.47 5.15 9.26
CA ARG A 390 -11.43 6.15 9.74
C ARG A 390 -12.63 5.44 10.35
N ALA A 391 -12.79 5.52 11.66
CA ALA A 391 -13.94 4.91 12.34
C ALA A 391 -14.99 5.97 12.66
N THR A 392 -16.22 5.80 12.17
CA THR A 392 -17.28 6.76 12.44
C THR A 392 -17.97 6.46 13.78
N VAL A 393 -18.19 7.51 14.57
CA VAL A 393 -18.85 7.43 15.87
C VAL A 393 -19.76 8.65 16.07
N ARG A 394 -20.81 8.53 16.88
CA ARG A 394 -21.76 9.63 17.12
C ARG A 394 -21.12 10.81 17.85
N ASN A 395 -20.25 10.53 18.81
CA ASN A 395 -19.51 11.54 19.56
C ASN A 395 -18.06 11.08 19.80
N PRO A 396 -17.08 11.56 19.00
CA PRO A 396 -15.67 11.25 19.21
C PRO A 396 -15.10 11.72 20.56
N GLY A 397 -15.75 12.68 21.22
CA GLY A 397 -15.34 13.18 22.54
C GLY A 397 -15.84 12.33 23.73
N ASP A 398 -16.71 11.35 23.49
CA ASP A 398 -17.20 10.44 24.54
C ASP A 398 -16.16 9.34 24.82
N VAL A 399 -15.13 9.70 25.59
CA VAL A 399 -13.97 8.84 25.90
C VAL A 399 -14.40 7.51 26.52
N VAL A 400 -15.51 7.47 27.26
CA VAL A 400 -16.05 6.22 27.84
C VAL A 400 -16.45 5.24 26.74
N LYS A 401 -17.00 5.72 25.63
CA LYS A 401 -17.44 4.88 24.52
C LYS A 401 -16.37 4.63 23.48
N VAL A 402 -15.43 5.54 23.28
CA VAL A 402 -14.45 5.44 22.18
C VAL A 402 -13.02 5.14 22.64
N GLY A 403 -12.72 5.28 23.93
CA GLY A 403 -11.37 5.13 24.48
C GLY A 403 -10.73 3.79 24.13
N PHE A 404 -11.50 2.70 24.21
CA PHE A 404 -11.02 1.36 23.87
C PHE A 404 -10.57 1.20 22.41
N LEU A 405 -11.09 2.02 21.47
CA LEU A 405 -10.64 2.03 20.08
C LEU A 405 -9.26 2.72 19.98
N LEU A 406 -9.06 3.79 20.74
CA LEU A 406 -7.81 4.57 20.77
C LEU A 406 -6.66 3.81 21.48
N GLU A 407 -7.01 2.84 22.32
CA GLU A 407 -6.07 1.96 23.02
C GLU A 407 -5.59 0.77 22.16
N MET A 408 -6.21 0.52 21.01
CA MET A 408 -5.80 -0.57 20.11
C MET A 408 -4.37 -0.36 19.59
N ASN A 409 -3.66 -1.47 19.36
CA ASN A 409 -2.32 -1.42 18.80
C ASN A 409 -2.35 -0.75 17.41
N GLY A 410 -1.52 0.28 17.21
CA GLY A 410 -1.48 1.06 15.98
C GLY A 410 -2.54 2.17 15.86
N ALA A 411 -3.46 2.31 16.81
CA ALA A 411 -4.51 3.32 16.74
C ALA A 411 -3.96 4.75 16.81
N LYS A 412 -2.93 5.00 17.63
CA LYS A 412 -2.34 6.34 17.79
C LYS A 412 -1.81 6.92 16.48
N GLU A 413 -1.30 6.06 15.60
CA GLU A 413 -0.69 6.44 14.34
C GLU A 413 -1.67 6.36 13.16
N ARG A 414 -2.64 5.45 13.22
CA ARG A 414 -3.43 5.04 12.04
C ARG A 414 -4.94 5.07 12.22
N LEU A 415 -5.49 5.33 13.41
CA LEU A 415 -6.93 5.46 13.64
C LEU A 415 -7.34 6.93 13.74
N LYS A 416 -8.32 7.32 12.92
CA LYS A 416 -9.01 8.61 13.02
C LYS A 416 -10.47 8.37 13.38
N LEU A 417 -10.94 8.92 14.50
CA LEU A 417 -12.36 8.94 14.82
C LEU A 417 -13.03 10.10 14.09
N VAL A 418 -14.13 9.82 13.39
CA VAL A 418 -14.89 10.81 12.64
C VAL A 418 -16.31 10.88 13.19
N LYS A 419 -16.81 12.09 13.44
CA LYS A 419 -18.20 12.27 13.87
C LYS A 419 -19.12 11.97 12.68
N ALA A 420 -20.06 11.05 12.84
CA ALA A 420 -21.14 10.83 11.87
C ALA A 420 -22.39 10.32 12.57
N ASP A 421 -23.56 10.70 12.05
CA ASP A 421 -24.86 10.19 12.51
C ASP A 421 -25.61 9.53 11.35
N LEU A 422 -26.10 8.33 11.60
CA LEU A 422 -26.79 7.50 10.62
C LEU A 422 -28.00 8.21 10.00
N LEU A 423 -28.65 9.09 10.76
CA LEU A 423 -29.87 9.80 10.37
C LEU A 423 -29.63 11.21 9.83
N GLU A 424 -28.39 11.70 9.88
CA GLU A 424 -28.03 13.04 9.40
C GLU A 424 -27.46 12.95 7.98
N ASP A 425 -28.14 13.58 7.04
CA ASP A 425 -27.75 13.59 5.63
C ASP A 425 -26.40 14.30 5.44
N GLY A 426 -25.48 13.67 4.70
CA GLY A 426 -24.14 14.20 4.44
C GLY A 426 -23.11 13.97 5.57
N SER A 427 -23.53 13.46 6.73
CA SER A 427 -22.63 13.26 7.89
C SER A 427 -21.49 12.27 7.66
N PHE A 428 -21.56 11.46 6.60
CA PHE A 428 -20.52 10.50 6.21
C PHE A 428 -19.57 11.02 5.13
N ASP A 429 -19.85 12.18 4.51
CA ASP A 429 -19.08 12.69 3.36
C ASP A 429 -17.58 12.82 3.73
N ASP A 430 -17.25 13.42 4.87
CA ASP A 430 -15.87 13.56 5.37
C ASP A 430 -15.21 12.21 5.72
N ALA A 431 -16.01 11.24 6.19
CA ALA A 431 -15.51 9.94 6.61
C ALA A 431 -15.06 9.09 5.41
N VAL A 432 -15.75 9.22 4.27
CA VAL A 432 -15.49 8.42 3.06
C VAL A 432 -14.64 9.15 2.02
N GLN A 433 -14.48 10.47 2.10
CA GLN A 433 -13.66 11.21 1.15
C GLN A 433 -12.18 10.79 1.21
N GLY A 434 -11.66 10.26 0.11
CA GLY A 434 -10.25 9.87 -0.03
C GLY A 434 -9.91 8.48 0.49
N VAL A 435 -10.87 7.70 1.00
CA VAL A 435 -10.62 6.31 1.43
C VAL A 435 -10.75 5.35 0.25
N ASP A 436 -10.05 4.21 0.31
CA ASP A 436 -10.04 3.15 -0.71
C ASP A 436 -11.28 2.25 -0.64
N GLY A 437 -11.83 2.05 0.55
CA GLY A 437 -12.98 1.17 0.76
C GLY A 437 -13.75 1.49 2.03
N VAL A 438 -15.01 1.07 2.06
CA VAL A 438 -15.93 1.35 3.17
C VAL A 438 -16.53 0.06 3.72
N PHE A 439 -16.38 -0.16 5.01
CA PHE A 439 -17.12 -1.17 5.77
C PHE A 439 -18.35 -0.51 6.39
N HIS A 440 -19.52 -0.74 5.79
CA HIS A 440 -20.78 -0.24 6.33
C HIS A 440 -21.36 -1.24 7.34
N THR A 441 -21.06 -1.03 8.62
CA THR A 441 -21.57 -1.86 9.73
C THR A 441 -22.61 -1.16 10.60
N ALA A 442 -22.70 0.18 10.51
CA ALA A 442 -23.59 1.00 11.31
C ALA A 442 -25.06 0.71 11.01
N SER A 443 -25.73 0.00 11.90
CA SER A 443 -27.16 -0.31 11.78
C SER A 443 -27.73 -0.68 13.14
N PRO A 444 -28.96 -0.27 13.48
CA PRO A 444 -29.62 -0.72 14.71
C PRO A 444 -29.82 -2.24 14.73
N VAL A 445 -29.63 -2.85 15.90
CA VAL A 445 -29.74 -4.30 16.10
C VAL A 445 -30.81 -4.66 17.15
N LEU A 446 -31.09 -3.77 18.09
CA LEU A 446 -32.11 -4.00 19.12
C LEU A 446 -33.48 -3.55 18.62
N VAL A 447 -34.48 -4.41 18.79
CA VAL A 447 -35.90 -4.06 18.56
C VAL A 447 -36.42 -3.42 19.86
N PRO A 448 -36.82 -2.15 19.85
CA PRO A 448 -37.33 -1.51 21.07
C PRO A 448 -38.64 -2.13 21.53
N HIS A 449 -38.89 -2.10 22.84
CA HIS A 449 -40.17 -2.47 23.43
C HIS A 449 -41.25 -1.39 23.26
N ASP A 450 -40.91 -0.27 22.62
CA ASP A 450 -41.87 0.80 22.30
C ASP A 450 -42.68 0.49 21.04
N ASN A 451 -43.82 1.16 20.90
CA ASN A 451 -44.69 1.01 19.72
C ASN A 451 -44.14 1.71 18.46
N ASN A 452 -42.94 2.29 18.49
CA ASN A 452 -42.41 3.13 17.41
C ASN A 452 -41.27 2.47 16.62
N ILE A 453 -41.45 1.17 16.35
CA ILE A 453 -40.54 0.33 15.54
C ILE A 453 -40.17 0.99 14.20
N GLN A 454 -41.10 1.76 13.62
CA GLN A 454 -40.85 2.49 12.38
C GLN A 454 -39.73 3.52 12.54
N ALA A 455 -39.78 4.38 13.57
CA ALA A 455 -38.79 5.43 13.76
C ALA A 455 -37.47 4.91 14.35
N THR A 456 -37.51 3.85 15.15
CA THR A 456 -36.37 3.40 15.96
C THR A 456 -35.58 2.26 15.34
N LEU A 457 -36.17 1.48 14.42
CA LEU A 457 -35.53 0.34 13.77
C LEU A 457 -35.58 0.40 12.23
N ILE A 458 -36.78 0.55 11.66
CA ILE A 458 -36.97 0.45 10.20
C ILE A 458 -36.33 1.64 9.48
N ASN A 459 -36.72 2.86 9.87
CA ASN A 459 -36.21 4.08 9.24
C ASN A 459 -34.69 4.22 9.35
N PRO A 460 -34.05 4.01 10.53
CA PRO A 460 -32.60 4.16 10.63
C PRO A 460 -31.83 3.08 9.86
N CYS A 461 -32.35 1.85 9.75
CA CYS A 461 -31.74 0.82 8.90
C CYS A 461 -31.71 1.26 7.42
N ILE A 462 -32.84 1.72 6.89
CA ILE A 462 -32.94 2.08 5.46
C ILE A 462 -32.20 3.40 5.20
N LYS A 463 -32.50 4.45 5.96
CA LYS A 463 -31.88 5.78 5.78
C LYS A 463 -30.38 5.74 5.98
N GLY A 464 -29.92 4.96 6.96
CA GLY A 464 -28.49 4.79 7.20
C GLY A 464 -27.72 4.25 6.02
N THR A 465 -28.26 3.19 5.42
CA THR A 465 -27.69 2.59 4.21
C THR A 465 -27.73 3.56 3.02
N ILE A 466 -28.83 4.29 2.83
CA ILE A 466 -28.94 5.32 1.79
C ILE A 466 -27.86 6.39 1.99
N ASN A 467 -27.70 6.89 3.22
CA ASN A 467 -26.80 8.00 3.52
C ASN A 467 -25.34 7.62 3.28
N VAL A 468 -24.92 6.42 3.70
CA VAL A 468 -23.55 5.95 3.47
C VAL A 468 -23.28 5.70 1.99
N LEU A 469 -24.19 5.06 1.25
CA LEU A 469 -23.98 4.80 -0.18
C LEU A 469 -24.00 6.08 -1.02
N ARG A 470 -24.82 7.07 -0.67
CA ARG A 470 -24.78 8.40 -1.30
C ARG A 470 -23.49 9.15 -1.00
N ALA A 471 -22.94 9.01 0.21
CA ALA A 471 -21.64 9.58 0.52
C ALA A 471 -20.54 8.91 -0.33
N CYS A 472 -20.57 7.57 -0.44
CA CYS A 472 -19.64 6.81 -1.26
C CYS A 472 -19.75 7.19 -2.75
N SER A 473 -20.96 7.41 -3.28
CA SER A 473 -21.13 7.80 -4.69
C SER A 473 -20.54 9.18 -5.01
N LYS A 474 -20.48 10.09 -4.02
CA LYS A 474 -19.79 11.38 -4.15
C LYS A 474 -18.26 11.21 -4.09
N ALA A 475 -17.78 10.29 -3.26
CA ALA A 475 -16.37 10.02 -3.05
C ALA A 475 -15.80 9.10 -4.15
N LYS A 476 -15.23 9.70 -5.20
CA LYS A 476 -14.64 8.98 -6.34
C LYS A 476 -13.47 8.03 -5.99
N SER A 477 -12.94 8.10 -4.77
CA SER A 477 -11.83 7.24 -4.31
C SER A 477 -12.28 5.86 -3.83
N VAL A 478 -13.56 5.70 -3.46
CA VAL A 478 -14.07 4.45 -2.89
C VAL A 478 -14.16 3.39 -3.99
N LYS A 479 -13.31 2.37 -3.89
CA LYS A 479 -13.24 1.26 -4.86
C LYS A 479 -14.29 0.20 -4.57
N ARG A 480 -14.58 -0.05 -3.29
CA ARG A 480 -15.54 -1.09 -2.85
C ARG A 480 -16.23 -0.73 -1.53
N VAL A 481 -17.50 -1.10 -1.43
CA VAL A 481 -18.27 -1.05 -0.19
C VAL A 481 -18.61 -2.47 0.26
N VAL A 482 -18.25 -2.80 1.50
CA VAL A 482 -18.65 -4.04 2.18
C VAL A 482 -19.75 -3.71 3.19
N LEU A 483 -20.97 -4.17 2.92
CA LEU A 483 -22.14 -3.97 3.78
C LEU A 483 -22.31 -5.15 4.74
N THR A 484 -22.41 -4.87 6.03
CA THR A 484 -22.86 -5.85 7.04
C THR A 484 -24.39 -5.90 7.07
N SER A 485 -24.97 -6.89 6.39
CA SER A 485 -26.40 -7.19 6.46
C SER A 485 -26.66 -8.27 7.53
N SER A 486 -27.53 -9.24 7.25
CA SER A 486 -27.86 -10.33 8.16
C SER A 486 -28.49 -11.50 7.40
N CYS A 487 -28.31 -12.72 7.92
CA CYS A 487 -29.07 -13.90 7.50
C CYS A 487 -30.59 -13.75 7.67
N SER A 488 -31.05 -12.82 8.51
CA SER A 488 -32.47 -12.46 8.62
C SER A 488 -33.06 -11.85 7.34
N SER A 489 -32.24 -11.45 6.37
CA SER A 489 -32.69 -11.03 5.03
C SER A 489 -32.82 -12.19 4.02
N ILE A 490 -32.49 -13.41 4.44
CA ILE A 490 -32.48 -14.63 3.61
C ILE A 490 -33.53 -15.64 4.10
N ARG A 491 -33.68 -15.74 5.43
CA ARG A 491 -34.35 -16.86 6.10
C ARG A 491 -35.86 -16.97 5.89
N TYR A 492 -36.61 -15.88 6.05
CA TYR A 492 -38.03 -15.97 6.36
C TYR A 492 -38.91 -16.02 5.11
N CYS A 493 -39.64 -17.12 4.92
CA CYS A 493 -40.65 -17.27 3.88
C CYS A 493 -41.67 -18.32 4.34
N ASP A 494 -42.84 -18.37 3.70
CA ASP A 494 -43.83 -19.42 3.93
C ASP A 494 -43.34 -20.80 3.42
N ASP A 495 -42.38 -20.84 2.49
CA ASP A 495 -41.81 -22.09 1.95
C ASP A 495 -40.86 -22.77 2.95
N VAL A 496 -41.28 -23.94 3.44
CA VAL A 496 -40.49 -24.85 4.29
C VAL A 496 -39.58 -25.70 3.41
N GLN A 497 -38.47 -25.13 2.92
CA GLN A 497 -37.42 -25.91 2.26
C GLN A 497 -36.42 -26.46 3.27
N ILE A 498 -36.12 -27.77 3.15
CA ILE A 498 -35.17 -28.51 3.99
C ILE A 498 -33.72 -28.35 3.47
N SER A 499 -33.52 -27.79 2.27
CA SER A 499 -32.21 -27.53 1.68
C SER A 499 -31.52 -26.31 2.32
N PRO A 500 -30.17 -26.30 2.39
CA PRO A 500 -29.42 -25.13 2.84
C PRO A 500 -29.84 -23.87 2.10
N LEU A 501 -30.19 -22.82 2.85
CA LEU A 501 -30.54 -21.53 2.29
C LEU A 501 -29.28 -20.86 1.77
N ASN A 502 -29.31 -20.41 0.52
CA ASN A 502 -28.19 -19.75 -0.14
C ASN A 502 -28.49 -18.26 -0.45
N GLU A 503 -27.49 -17.59 -1.02
CA GLU A 503 -27.49 -16.15 -1.28
C GLU A 503 -28.52 -15.67 -2.30
N SER A 504 -29.12 -16.56 -3.10
CA SER A 504 -30.15 -16.17 -4.07
C SER A 504 -31.50 -15.81 -3.42
N ARG A 505 -31.71 -16.25 -2.18
CA ARG A 505 -33.01 -16.16 -1.50
C ARG A 505 -33.17 -14.87 -0.71
N TRP A 506 -34.36 -14.29 -0.76
CA TRP A 506 -34.74 -13.12 0.03
C TRP A 506 -35.82 -13.49 1.04
N SER A 507 -35.77 -12.87 2.23
CA SER A 507 -36.88 -12.95 3.16
C SER A 507 -38.11 -12.22 2.62
N ASP A 508 -39.28 -12.83 2.79
CA ASP A 508 -40.57 -12.27 2.48
C ASP A 508 -40.96 -11.23 3.53
N THR A 509 -41.17 -10.02 3.07
CA THR A 509 -41.58 -8.89 3.90
C THR A 509 -42.98 -9.07 4.49
N GLU A 510 -43.89 -9.77 3.81
CA GLU A 510 -45.23 -10.02 4.34
C GLU A 510 -45.22 -11.12 5.40
N TYR A 511 -44.41 -12.16 5.23
CA TYR A 511 -44.09 -13.11 6.31
C TYR A 511 -43.57 -12.38 7.55
N CYS A 512 -42.58 -11.50 7.37
CA CYS A 512 -42.00 -10.77 8.49
C CYS A 512 -43.04 -9.91 9.23
N LYS A 513 -43.94 -9.22 8.52
CA LYS A 513 -45.03 -8.46 9.15
C LYS A 513 -46.00 -9.36 9.89
N ARG A 514 -46.42 -10.47 9.28
CA ARG A 514 -47.40 -11.43 9.84
C ARG A 514 -46.96 -11.95 11.20
N TYR A 515 -45.67 -12.17 11.39
CA TYR A 515 -45.07 -12.71 12.62
C TYR A 515 -44.34 -11.66 13.47
N ASN A 516 -44.50 -10.36 13.20
CA ASN A 516 -43.84 -9.26 13.91
C ASN A 516 -42.30 -9.34 13.93
N LEU A 517 -41.68 -9.88 12.87
CA LEU A 517 -40.23 -10.03 12.69
C LEU A 517 -39.62 -8.73 12.13
N TRP A 518 -39.76 -7.65 12.89
CA TRP A 518 -39.44 -6.30 12.41
C TRP A 518 -37.96 -6.07 12.12
N TYR A 519 -37.05 -6.75 12.83
CA TYR A 519 -35.61 -6.74 12.51
C TYR A 519 -35.33 -7.35 11.14
N ALA A 520 -35.92 -8.51 10.85
CA ALA A 520 -35.79 -9.18 9.56
C ALA A 520 -36.37 -8.34 8.43
N TYR A 521 -37.53 -7.72 8.68
CA TYR A 521 -38.15 -6.75 7.76
C TYR A 521 -37.21 -5.58 7.45
N ALA A 522 -36.68 -4.92 8.48
CA ALA A 522 -35.80 -3.76 8.33
C ALA A 522 -34.49 -4.11 7.59
N LYS A 523 -33.85 -5.24 7.94
CA LYS A 523 -32.64 -5.70 7.26
C LYS A 523 -32.88 -6.08 5.81
N THR A 524 -34.00 -6.73 5.51
CA THR A 524 -34.41 -7.06 4.14
C THR A 524 -34.56 -5.79 3.29
N LEU A 525 -35.28 -4.79 3.80
CA LEU A 525 -35.48 -3.53 3.06
C LEU A 525 -34.18 -2.73 2.90
N GLY A 526 -33.38 -2.62 3.97
CA GLY A 526 -32.10 -1.92 3.91
C GLY A 526 -31.15 -2.53 2.88
N GLU A 527 -31.06 -3.86 2.84
CA GLU A 527 -30.19 -4.53 1.86
C GLU A 527 -30.72 -4.43 0.43
N LYS A 528 -32.04 -4.54 0.21
CA LYS A 528 -32.63 -4.32 -1.13
C LYS A 528 -32.35 -2.90 -1.64
N GLU A 529 -32.46 -1.91 -0.77
CA GLU A 529 -32.15 -0.53 -1.11
C GLU A 529 -30.66 -0.32 -1.37
N ALA A 530 -29.78 -1.02 -0.64
CA ALA A 530 -28.35 -1.02 -0.89
C ALA A 530 -28.03 -1.49 -2.33
N TRP A 531 -28.61 -2.61 -2.75
CA TRP A 531 -28.42 -3.14 -4.11
C TRP A 531 -28.99 -2.20 -5.18
N ARG A 532 -30.15 -1.57 -4.92
CA ARG A 532 -30.74 -0.60 -5.83
C ARG A 532 -29.80 0.59 -6.06
N LEU A 533 -29.26 1.17 -4.97
CA LEU A 533 -28.33 2.29 -5.03
C LEU A 533 -26.96 1.92 -5.60
N ALA A 534 -26.44 0.73 -5.27
CA ALA A 534 -25.19 0.27 -5.82
C ALA A 534 -25.26 0.13 -7.34
N LYS A 535 -26.39 -0.37 -7.87
CA LYS A 535 -26.64 -0.40 -9.31
C LYS A 535 -26.78 1.01 -9.90
N GLU A 536 -27.53 1.89 -9.24
CA GLU A 536 -27.75 3.29 -9.68
C GLU A 536 -26.44 4.08 -9.78
N PHE A 537 -25.57 3.96 -8.78
CA PHE A 537 -24.32 4.70 -8.68
C PHE A 537 -23.09 3.93 -9.17
N SER A 538 -23.28 2.72 -9.72
CA SER A 538 -22.19 1.83 -10.15
C SER A 538 -21.13 1.58 -9.06
N ILE A 539 -21.58 1.38 -7.83
CA ILE A 539 -20.72 1.05 -6.69
C ILE A 539 -20.47 -0.46 -6.68
N ASP A 540 -19.20 -0.87 -6.56
CA ASP A 540 -18.86 -2.27 -6.23
C ASP A 540 -19.28 -2.59 -4.80
N LEU A 541 -20.42 -3.27 -4.67
CA LEU A 541 -21.03 -3.65 -3.40
C LEU A 541 -20.87 -5.15 -3.16
N VAL A 542 -20.30 -5.51 -2.02
CA VAL A 542 -20.31 -6.88 -1.48
C VAL A 542 -21.06 -6.88 -0.16
N VAL A 543 -21.99 -7.81 0.02
CA VAL A 543 -22.79 -7.90 1.25
C VAL A 543 -22.40 -9.14 2.04
N VAL A 544 -21.99 -8.96 3.28
CA VAL A 544 -21.79 -10.07 4.22
C VAL A 544 -23.05 -10.22 5.07
N ASN A 545 -23.63 -11.41 5.06
CA ASN A 545 -24.83 -11.77 5.80
C ASN A 545 -24.43 -12.68 6.98
N PRO A 546 -24.03 -12.11 8.14
CA PRO A 546 -23.77 -12.91 9.33
C PRO A 546 -25.07 -13.39 9.98
N SER A 547 -24.99 -14.56 10.60
CA SER A 547 -26.00 -15.04 11.55
C SER A 547 -25.81 -14.40 12.94
N PHE A 548 -26.33 -15.00 14.01
CA PHE A 548 -26.21 -14.46 15.37
C PHE A 548 -24.73 -14.47 15.81
N VAL A 549 -24.13 -13.27 15.95
CA VAL A 549 -22.70 -13.13 16.20
C VAL A 549 -22.38 -13.26 17.69
N VAL A 550 -21.50 -14.21 18.01
CA VAL A 550 -21.06 -14.57 19.36
C VAL A 550 -19.53 -14.48 19.43
N GLY A 551 -18.99 -14.13 20.59
CA GLY A 551 -17.54 -14.15 20.82
C GLY A 551 -17.13 -13.22 21.96
N PRO A 552 -15.82 -13.04 22.18
CA PRO A 552 -15.32 -12.22 23.26
C PRO A 552 -15.69 -10.74 23.09
N LEU A 553 -15.82 -10.03 24.21
CA LEU A 553 -16.15 -8.61 24.25
C LEU A 553 -14.87 -7.76 24.23
N ILE A 554 -14.68 -6.94 23.19
CA ILE A 554 -13.58 -5.97 23.17
C ILE A 554 -13.93 -4.64 23.83
N ALA A 555 -15.16 -4.13 23.61
CA ALA A 555 -15.62 -2.86 24.16
C ALA A 555 -15.74 -2.90 25.71
N PRO A 556 -15.77 -1.75 26.41
CA PRO A 556 -15.92 -1.71 27.87
C PRO A 556 -17.26 -2.26 28.35
N GLN A 557 -18.30 -2.17 27.53
CA GLN A 557 -19.65 -2.64 27.83
C GLN A 557 -20.16 -3.53 26.69
N PRO A 558 -20.90 -4.62 27.00
CA PRO A 558 -21.54 -5.43 25.98
C PRO A 558 -22.55 -4.61 25.18
N THR A 559 -22.69 -4.92 23.89
CA THR A 559 -23.68 -4.29 23.01
C THR A 559 -24.47 -5.34 22.25
N SER A 560 -25.69 -5.00 21.83
CA SER A 560 -26.51 -5.79 20.90
C SER A 560 -26.69 -7.26 21.32
N THR A 561 -26.08 -8.21 20.59
CA THR A 561 -26.20 -9.65 20.82
C THR A 561 -25.60 -10.09 22.15
N LEU A 562 -24.51 -9.47 22.59
CA LEU A 562 -23.83 -9.81 23.84
C LEU A 562 -24.66 -9.42 25.07
N LEU A 563 -25.44 -8.34 25.01
CA LEU A 563 -26.37 -7.97 26.08
C LEU A 563 -27.45 -9.03 26.27
N MET A 564 -27.97 -9.57 25.17
CA MET A 564 -28.97 -10.63 25.20
C MET A 564 -28.39 -11.91 25.80
N ILE A 565 -27.18 -12.34 25.37
CA ILE A 565 -26.52 -13.51 25.96
C ILE A 565 -26.30 -13.31 27.47
N LEU A 566 -25.77 -12.15 27.87
CA LEU A 566 -25.50 -11.88 29.29
C LEU A 566 -26.79 -11.92 30.13
N GLY A 567 -27.87 -11.33 29.64
CA GLY A 567 -29.17 -11.36 30.33
C GLY A 567 -29.75 -12.77 30.42
N LEU A 568 -29.60 -13.58 29.35
CA LEU A 568 -30.03 -14.99 29.34
C LEU A 568 -29.27 -15.82 30.37
N ILE A 569 -27.96 -15.59 30.54
CA ILE A 569 -27.13 -16.30 31.54
C ILE A 569 -27.49 -15.85 32.96
N LYS A 570 -27.76 -14.54 33.15
CA LYS A 570 -28.13 -13.96 34.44
C LYS A 570 -29.57 -14.23 34.87
N GLY A 571 -30.41 -14.77 34.00
CA GLY A 571 -31.82 -15.05 34.32
C GLY A 571 -32.62 -13.78 34.64
N CYS A 572 -32.29 -12.66 33.99
CA CYS A 572 -32.90 -11.36 34.25
C CYS A 572 -33.79 -10.83 33.11
N ILE A 573 -34.04 -11.63 32.07
CA ILE A 573 -34.92 -11.33 30.94
C ILE A 573 -36.34 -11.86 31.18
N GLY A 574 -36.49 -12.97 31.92
CA GLY A 574 -37.73 -13.64 32.27
C GLY A 574 -38.13 -14.81 31.34
N GLU A 575 -37.71 -14.76 30.08
CA GLU A 575 -37.84 -15.86 29.13
C GLU A 575 -36.71 -15.86 28.09
N TYR A 576 -36.38 -17.03 27.56
CA TYR A 576 -35.47 -17.16 26.42
C TYR A 576 -36.25 -17.19 25.10
N PRO A 577 -35.69 -16.65 24.00
CA PRO A 577 -36.39 -16.56 22.73
C PRO A 577 -36.71 -17.93 22.14
N ASN A 578 -37.95 -18.10 21.67
CA ASN A 578 -38.41 -19.29 20.93
C ASN A 578 -37.97 -19.22 19.46
N THR A 579 -36.66 -19.28 19.26
CA THR A 579 -36.02 -19.00 17.97
C THR A 579 -34.96 -20.06 17.66
N THR A 580 -35.02 -20.57 16.44
CA THR A 580 -33.96 -21.39 15.85
C THR A 580 -33.12 -20.46 14.97
N VAL A 581 -31.81 -20.34 15.19
CA VAL A 581 -30.97 -19.40 14.45
C VAL A 581 -29.57 -19.93 14.21
N GLY A 582 -28.95 -19.48 13.12
CA GLY A 582 -27.51 -19.66 12.91
C GLY A 582 -26.70 -18.89 13.94
N PHE A 583 -25.57 -19.44 14.34
CA PHE A 583 -24.57 -18.80 15.18
C PHE A 583 -23.25 -18.72 14.43
N VAL A 584 -22.48 -17.67 14.67
CA VAL A 584 -21.18 -17.47 14.05
C VAL A 584 -20.25 -16.72 15.00
N HIS A 585 -18.97 -17.08 14.98
CA HIS A 585 -17.98 -16.42 15.83
C HIS A 585 -17.57 -15.05 15.25
N ILE A 586 -17.30 -14.08 16.12
CA ILE A 586 -16.86 -12.72 15.72
C ILE A 586 -15.62 -12.74 14.81
N ASP A 587 -14.61 -13.55 15.12
CA ASP A 587 -13.42 -13.73 14.27
C ASP A 587 -13.77 -14.19 12.86
N ASP A 588 -14.72 -15.12 12.70
CA ASP A 588 -15.14 -15.64 11.40
C ASP A 588 -15.89 -14.55 10.61
N VAL A 589 -16.70 -13.74 11.29
CA VAL A 589 -17.37 -12.57 10.69
C VAL A 589 -16.36 -11.55 10.21
N VAL A 590 -15.35 -11.24 11.02
CA VAL A 590 -14.30 -10.27 10.67
C VAL A 590 -13.48 -10.78 9.50
N ALA A 591 -13.03 -12.03 9.55
CA ALA A 591 -12.34 -12.67 8.43
C ALA A 591 -13.18 -12.61 7.14
N SER A 592 -14.49 -12.83 7.24
CA SER A 592 -15.40 -12.75 6.10
C SER A 592 -15.50 -11.33 5.51
N HIS A 593 -15.52 -10.30 6.36
CA HIS A 593 -15.50 -8.91 5.90
C HIS A 593 -14.16 -8.56 5.24
N MET A 594 -13.04 -9.01 5.83
CA MET A 594 -11.72 -8.79 5.24
C MET A 594 -11.60 -9.44 3.87
N LEU A 595 -12.03 -10.71 3.73
CA LEU A 595 -12.07 -11.40 2.44
C LEU A 595 -12.98 -10.69 1.44
N ALA A 596 -14.17 -10.23 1.87
CA ALA A 596 -15.07 -9.47 1.01
C ALA A 596 -14.44 -8.17 0.48
N MET A 597 -13.59 -7.51 1.27
CA MET A 597 -12.89 -6.30 0.86
C MET A 597 -11.68 -6.60 -0.03
N GLU A 598 -10.84 -7.56 0.36
CA GLU A 598 -9.51 -7.78 -0.23
C GLU A 598 -9.53 -8.70 -1.45
N GLU A 599 -10.46 -9.67 -1.54
CA GLU A 599 -10.50 -10.63 -2.64
C GLU A 599 -11.27 -10.08 -3.83
N SER A 600 -10.60 -9.96 -4.98
CA SER A 600 -11.20 -9.44 -6.22
C SER A 600 -12.39 -10.26 -6.71
N ARG A 601 -12.39 -11.59 -6.46
CA ARG A 601 -13.48 -12.52 -6.80
C ARG A 601 -14.70 -12.40 -5.89
N ALA A 602 -14.59 -11.72 -4.74
CA ALA A 602 -15.73 -11.52 -3.86
C ALA A 602 -16.75 -10.60 -4.52
N ALA A 603 -17.99 -11.07 -4.67
CA ALA A 603 -19.08 -10.35 -5.33
C ALA A 603 -20.43 -10.81 -4.79
N GLY A 604 -21.44 -9.94 -4.88
CA GLY A 604 -22.81 -10.29 -4.47
C GLY A 604 -22.96 -10.41 -2.95
N ARG A 605 -23.89 -11.25 -2.53
CA ARG A 605 -24.13 -11.59 -1.11
C ARG A 605 -23.22 -12.73 -0.69
N ILE A 606 -22.91 -12.83 0.61
CA ILE A 606 -22.03 -13.85 1.18
C ILE A 606 -22.60 -14.25 2.54
N ILE A 607 -23.04 -15.50 2.68
CA ILE A 607 -23.51 -16.01 3.97
C ILE A 607 -22.31 -16.32 4.88
N CYS A 608 -22.38 -15.84 6.13
CA CYS A 608 -21.41 -16.09 7.19
C CYS A 608 -22.11 -16.71 8.41
N SER A 609 -22.17 -18.04 8.47
CA SER A 609 -22.93 -18.79 9.48
C SER A 609 -22.27 -20.13 9.77
N SER A 610 -22.04 -20.48 11.05
CA SER A 610 -21.42 -21.75 11.42
C SER A 610 -22.46 -22.87 11.61
N SER A 611 -23.23 -22.80 12.71
CA SER A 611 -24.17 -23.86 13.10
C SER A 611 -25.52 -23.27 13.46
N VAL A 612 -26.60 -23.98 13.14
CA VAL A 612 -27.97 -23.59 13.50
C VAL A 612 -28.40 -24.37 14.73
N ALA A 613 -28.95 -23.68 15.73
CA ALA A 613 -29.49 -24.29 16.94
C ALA A 613 -30.68 -23.50 17.48
N HIS A 614 -31.55 -24.17 18.23
CA HIS A 614 -32.57 -23.50 19.02
C HIS A 614 -31.98 -22.99 20.35
N TRP A 615 -32.50 -21.88 20.88
CA TRP A 615 -31.99 -21.31 22.14
C TRP A 615 -32.10 -22.25 23.35
N SER A 616 -33.05 -23.18 23.35
CA SER A 616 -33.13 -24.22 24.39
C SER A 616 -31.90 -25.14 24.38
N GLU A 617 -31.36 -25.45 23.20
CA GLU A 617 -30.13 -26.26 23.06
C GLU A 617 -28.91 -25.48 23.55
N ILE A 618 -28.85 -24.18 23.23
CA ILE A 618 -27.79 -23.28 23.74
C ILE A 618 -27.82 -23.23 25.26
N ILE A 619 -28.98 -22.96 25.86
CA ILE A 619 -29.13 -22.86 27.32
C ILE A 619 -28.77 -24.17 28.00
N LYS A 620 -29.19 -25.31 27.43
CA LYS A 620 -28.79 -26.62 27.94
C LYS A 620 -27.28 -26.80 27.91
N MET A 621 -26.65 -26.54 26.76
CA MET A 621 -25.19 -26.62 26.61
C MET A 621 -24.45 -25.73 27.63
N LEU A 622 -24.93 -24.50 27.83
CA LEU A 622 -24.33 -23.56 28.76
C LEU A 622 -24.52 -23.99 30.22
N ARG A 623 -25.71 -24.49 30.58
CA ARG A 623 -26.00 -25.00 31.93
C ARG A 623 -25.15 -26.21 32.28
N ASP A 624 -24.96 -27.12 31.33
CA ASP A 624 -24.14 -28.32 31.52
C ASP A 624 -22.67 -27.95 31.78
N LYS A 625 -22.17 -26.89 31.12
CA LYS A 625 -20.76 -26.48 31.20
C LYS A 625 -20.46 -25.46 32.30
N TYR A 626 -21.38 -24.54 32.56
CA TYR A 626 -21.27 -23.46 33.53
C TYR A 626 -22.49 -23.46 34.46
N PRO A 627 -22.64 -24.48 35.33
CA PRO A 627 -23.86 -24.70 36.12
C PRO A 627 -24.10 -23.68 37.24
N SER A 628 -23.11 -22.85 37.57
CA SER A 628 -23.20 -21.86 38.66
C SER A 628 -24.09 -20.66 38.34
N TYR A 629 -24.42 -20.42 37.07
CA TYR A 629 -25.27 -19.30 36.66
C TYR A 629 -26.75 -19.70 36.62
N PRO A 630 -27.67 -18.74 36.86
CA PRO A 630 -29.10 -19.04 37.00
C PRO A 630 -29.78 -19.49 35.69
N TYR A 631 -29.42 -18.87 34.56
CA TYR A 631 -30.04 -19.01 33.24
C TYR A 631 -31.57 -18.78 33.18
N GLU A 632 -32.04 -18.28 32.04
CA GLU A 632 -33.46 -18.36 31.72
C GLU A 632 -33.93 -19.81 31.55
N SER A 633 -35.14 -20.09 32.02
CA SER A 633 -35.70 -21.45 32.02
C SER A 633 -37.02 -21.57 31.26
N LYS A 634 -37.70 -20.45 31.00
CA LYS A 634 -38.98 -20.40 30.29
C LYS A 634 -38.76 -20.02 28.83
N CYS A 635 -39.29 -20.82 27.91
CA CYS A 635 -39.31 -20.46 26.49
C CYS A 635 -40.39 -19.40 26.24
N GLY A 636 -40.07 -18.39 25.43
CA GLY A 636 -41.05 -17.42 24.93
C GLY A 636 -42.09 -18.07 24.03
N ASN A 637 -43.12 -17.32 23.65
CA ASN A 637 -44.24 -17.81 22.84
C ASN A 637 -44.28 -17.25 21.40
N GLN A 638 -43.22 -16.56 20.97
CA GLN A 638 -43.13 -16.00 19.62
C GLN A 638 -43.23 -17.10 18.56
N LYS A 639 -44.01 -16.84 17.51
CA LYS A 639 -44.22 -17.74 16.36
C LYS A 639 -43.52 -17.18 15.12
N GLY A 640 -43.22 -18.06 14.16
CA GLY A 640 -42.61 -17.68 12.87
C GLY A 640 -41.08 -17.55 12.89
N ASP A 641 -40.45 -17.68 14.06
CA ASP A 641 -38.99 -17.56 14.22
C ASP A 641 -38.28 -18.89 14.57
N GLY A 642 -39.05 -19.95 14.79
CA GLY A 642 -38.57 -21.27 15.22
C GLY A 642 -38.26 -22.25 14.07
N ASN A 643 -38.48 -21.87 12.81
CA ASN A 643 -38.38 -22.79 11.68
C ASN A 643 -36.96 -23.36 11.52
N LEU A 644 -36.87 -24.69 11.35
CA LEU A 644 -35.61 -25.37 11.09
C LEU A 644 -35.07 -24.96 9.73
N HIS A 645 -33.77 -24.67 9.68
CA HIS A 645 -33.07 -24.30 8.45
C HIS A 645 -31.58 -24.61 8.61
N THR A 646 -30.87 -24.62 7.48
CA THR A 646 -29.40 -24.59 7.41
C THR A 646 -28.99 -23.51 6.42
N MET A 647 -27.72 -23.11 6.44
CA MET A 647 -27.21 -22.01 5.62
C MET A 647 -26.05 -22.54 4.76
N ASP A 648 -26.07 -22.25 3.46
CA ASP A 648 -24.98 -22.58 2.55
C ASP A 648 -23.84 -21.58 2.73
N THR A 649 -22.68 -22.06 3.19
CA THR A 649 -21.47 -21.25 3.38
C THR A 649 -20.35 -21.59 2.40
N SER A 650 -20.66 -22.35 1.36
CA SER A 650 -19.66 -22.80 0.37
C SER A 650 -18.95 -21.63 -0.28
N LYS A 651 -19.67 -20.51 -0.49
CA LYS A 651 -19.11 -19.30 -1.11
C LYS A 651 -17.99 -18.67 -0.30
N ILE A 652 -18.17 -18.46 1.01
CA ILE A 652 -17.13 -17.83 1.84
C ILE A 652 -15.94 -18.76 2.08
N ILE A 653 -16.18 -20.07 2.13
CA ILE A 653 -15.12 -21.08 2.16
C ILE A 653 -14.30 -21.03 0.86
N GLY A 654 -14.97 -20.94 -0.30
CA GLY A 654 -14.31 -20.80 -1.60
C GLY A 654 -13.53 -19.49 -1.81
N LEU A 655 -13.85 -18.46 -1.03
CA LEU A 655 -13.07 -17.21 -0.96
C LEU A 655 -11.84 -17.31 -0.04
N GLY A 656 -11.72 -18.38 0.75
CA GLY A 656 -10.53 -18.66 1.56
C GLY A 656 -10.74 -18.69 3.07
N LEU A 657 -11.99 -18.64 3.56
CA LEU A 657 -12.26 -18.88 4.98
C LEU A 657 -12.01 -20.36 5.31
N LEU A 658 -11.05 -20.64 6.18
CA LEU A 658 -10.54 -22.00 6.41
C LEU A 658 -11.57 -22.91 7.11
N HIS A 659 -12.08 -22.47 8.26
CA HIS A 659 -13.08 -23.20 9.04
C HIS A 659 -13.82 -22.23 9.95
N PHE A 660 -15.08 -22.54 10.24
CA PHE A 660 -15.84 -21.82 11.25
C PHE A 660 -15.54 -22.38 12.64
N LYS A 661 -15.55 -21.51 13.65
CA LYS A 661 -15.50 -21.96 15.04
C LYS A 661 -16.79 -22.69 15.42
N SER A 662 -16.63 -23.68 16.30
CA SER A 662 -17.76 -24.47 16.81
C SER A 662 -18.64 -23.66 17.75
N LEU A 663 -19.89 -24.09 17.89
CA LEU A 663 -20.88 -23.47 18.78
C LEU A 663 -20.43 -23.48 20.24
N SER A 664 -19.79 -24.56 20.71
CA SER A 664 -19.21 -24.63 22.06
C SER A 664 -18.09 -23.60 22.25
N GLN A 665 -17.17 -23.51 21.29
CA GLN A 665 -16.03 -22.59 21.37
C GLN A 665 -16.46 -21.12 21.39
N MET A 666 -17.44 -20.74 20.56
CA MET A 666 -17.86 -19.34 20.50
C MET A 666 -18.54 -18.85 21.78
N PHE A 667 -19.36 -19.70 22.39
CA PHE A 667 -20.01 -19.38 23.66
C PHE A 667 -19.02 -19.42 24.82
N ASP A 668 -18.03 -20.32 24.80
CA ASP A 668 -16.92 -20.31 25.77
C ASP A 668 -16.13 -19.01 25.73
N ASP A 669 -15.69 -18.59 24.55
CA ASP A 669 -14.90 -17.37 24.39
C ASP A 669 -15.70 -16.14 24.86
N CYS A 670 -17.02 -16.13 24.60
CA CYS A 670 -17.94 -15.11 25.10
C CYS A 670 -18.05 -15.11 26.63
N ILE A 671 -18.28 -16.27 27.26
CA ILE A 671 -18.46 -16.38 28.72
C ILE A 671 -17.17 -16.05 29.46
N LYS A 672 -16.03 -16.56 29.01
CA LYS A 672 -14.72 -16.23 29.59
C LYS A 672 -14.46 -14.74 29.54
N SER A 673 -14.80 -14.10 28.42
CA SER A 673 -14.67 -12.64 28.30
C SER A 673 -15.59 -11.88 29.26
N PHE A 674 -16.81 -12.36 29.52
CA PHE A 674 -17.66 -11.78 30.56
C PHE A 674 -17.08 -11.95 31.96
N GLN A 675 -16.53 -13.12 32.29
CA GLN A 675 -15.87 -13.37 33.58
C GLN A 675 -14.65 -12.46 33.78
N GLU A 676 -13.77 -12.40 32.79
CA GLU A 676 -12.56 -11.56 32.80
C GLU A 676 -12.88 -10.07 33.00
N LYS A 677 -14.02 -9.62 32.47
CA LYS A 677 -14.50 -8.24 32.60
C LYS A 677 -15.43 -8.00 33.78
N GLY A 678 -15.65 -8.99 34.64
CA GLY A 678 -16.47 -8.89 35.85
C GLY A 678 -17.97 -8.76 35.59
N PHE A 679 -18.45 -9.20 34.43
CA PHE A 679 -19.88 -9.24 34.13
C PHE A 679 -20.56 -10.52 34.63
N LEU A 680 -19.83 -11.62 34.81
CA LEU A 680 -20.30 -12.90 35.33
C LEU A 680 -19.47 -13.39 36.51
#